data_AF-A0A975PGE3-F1
#
_entry.id   AF-A0A975PGE3-F1
#
_cell.length_a   1.000
_cell.length_b   1.000
_cell.length_c   1.000
_cell.angle_alpha   90.00
_cell.angle_beta   90.00
_cell.angle_gamma   90.00
#
_symmetry.space_group_name_H-M   'P 1'
#
loop_
_entity.id
_entity.type
_entity.pdbx_description
1 polymer ?
#
loop_
_entity_poly.entity_id
_entity_poly.type
_entity_poly.pdbx_seq_one_letter_code
_entity_poly.pdbx_strand_id
1 'polypeptide(L)'
;MKKNLLRHAGAEVGRQLRLHLVALLYPGLALAQDANRSTPPSAAATNTTIPRVAGADAGFKLLLQQLKNDRGGFTDGVKSSYLAYRKAQAMEELAKHRIVLPAALFAWVEQTPTVASTLYGIRGASPAQALVLLRSLELDLGTARMSKYPQPVLATVMLHAGHVDLAKPEDSTFYIRDRHVKDYEKGIRYLSLAARAPLKVEIPKSPLVKVDTHPKDRPLDMNDHIINFMEEEETLRNGKVSVVPRREVIRACDIVADRKLQNEFNAYMASRQKDWQPLDCGDKELHWGFTAVAWTLPHVKDHTRAYKMFFDAYTAKGRLPAKRDNKPLPNVWLAYQIDNAETRGAILPDAWPFAMYLMVNPVPLREAEFAWEEERTGKRPMRYIEYVNQVAQDPPKLALRRMTAFEFAYGSLPMMRKDGGVCGTHTATSNLAGVALGKCPLSASSPGHSYPAFFEKDAKGIYTTADASCSDEWYFGEKPLDVKPQPVLGGDRKALSLAAAMNYGLQGFADSNLGWSLFMQLPQTVADTYGPGLLKSAWMRNPYNLDLSYRALESMKNPEQLIASWEGFQAALTASKEKPGCPQEGYVTGNPFQKFATELQKYPVPSDRALCSRIYSAMQASGAPVKLVSQYEIAAQGGDKFLSGLTKDLNQHFSAYYRTEEARKAMRDKLQYVADNMKNPEQKKVWMKSQADQYARRGLCLTKGSKGYQVVQDEAAMFLVNALGSKPDEKAWTQALLDLTSEGLKAHVASKRDTPTCKDMAARLEGIIASAQNQQINLAPWAEAWFGIMDGYQRYDKPAWCAKDASSVVIDRVYAEYCGKQGSDASALQSKIAALQKELDRLNADTARGGNQERINAINREIDVLTKQIEASEKK
;
A
#
# COMPACT_ATOMS: atom_id res chain seq x y z
N MET A 1 31.88 -10.45 -2.56
CA MET A 1 30.91 -10.73 -1.47
C MET A 1 31.50 -11.50 -0.28
N LYS A 2 32.32 -12.56 -0.44
CA LYS A 2 32.91 -13.31 0.71
C LYS A 2 33.91 -12.53 1.61
N LYS A 3 34.58 -11.48 1.11
CA LYS A 3 35.57 -10.69 1.89
C LYS A 3 34.97 -9.67 2.87
N ASN A 4 33.69 -9.30 2.74
CA ASN A 4 33.05 -8.34 3.66
C ASN A 4 32.43 -9.00 4.90
N LEU A 5 32.11 -10.31 4.84
CA LEU A 5 31.57 -11.05 5.99
C LEU A 5 32.60 -11.30 7.11
N LEU A 6 33.89 -11.44 6.77
CA LEU A 6 34.95 -11.68 7.76
C LEU A 6 35.36 -10.42 8.54
N ARG A 7 35.10 -9.22 8.01
CA ARG A 7 35.40 -7.96 8.72
C ARG A 7 34.34 -7.58 9.77
N HIS A 8 33.10 -8.08 9.65
CA HIS A 8 32.05 -7.83 10.64
C HIS A 8 32.10 -8.79 11.83
N ALA A 9 32.52 -10.04 11.64
CA ALA A 9 32.65 -10.99 12.75
C ALA A 9 33.77 -10.59 13.75
N GLY A 10 34.85 -9.96 13.29
CA GLY A 10 35.95 -9.53 14.16
C GLY A 10 35.65 -8.30 15.03
N ALA A 11 34.71 -7.44 14.63
CA ALA A 11 34.38 -6.22 15.37
C ALA A 11 33.42 -6.48 16.55
N GLU A 12 32.56 -7.49 16.45
CA GLU A 12 31.56 -7.81 17.46
C GLU A 12 32.18 -8.58 18.65
N VAL A 13 33.15 -9.47 18.39
CA VAL A 13 33.90 -10.19 19.43
C VAL A 13 34.77 -9.24 20.25
N GLY A 14 35.32 -8.18 19.63
CA GLY A 14 36.08 -7.14 20.33
C GLY A 14 35.26 -6.25 21.26
N ARG A 15 33.94 -6.12 21.03
CA ARG A 15 33.02 -5.34 21.89
C ARG A 15 32.59 -6.11 23.12
N GLN A 16 32.32 -7.41 23.01
CA GLN A 16 31.91 -8.21 24.18
C GLN A 16 33.06 -8.40 25.19
N LEU A 17 34.32 -8.48 24.74
CA LEU A 17 35.48 -8.58 25.63
C LEU A 17 35.76 -7.29 26.44
N ARG A 18 35.37 -6.11 25.94
CA ARG A 18 35.51 -4.84 26.70
C ARG A 18 34.45 -4.65 27.79
N LEU A 19 33.28 -5.30 27.66
CA LEU A 19 32.21 -5.22 28.66
C LEU A 19 32.43 -6.14 29.87
N HIS A 20 33.22 -7.21 29.73
CA HIS A 20 33.55 -8.10 30.86
C HIS A 20 34.77 -7.65 31.68
N LEU A 21 35.63 -6.75 31.17
CA LEU A 21 36.82 -6.29 31.91
C LEU A 21 36.56 -5.12 32.88
N VAL A 22 35.41 -4.44 32.78
CA VAL A 22 35.07 -3.32 33.68
C VAL A 22 34.42 -3.80 35.00
N ALA A 23 33.94 -5.03 35.05
CA ALA A 23 33.29 -5.61 36.23
C ALA A 23 34.25 -6.20 37.29
N LEU A 24 35.57 -6.16 37.06
CA LEU A 24 36.58 -6.83 37.90
C LEU A 24 37.50 -5.89 38.71
N LEU A 25 37.27 -4.57 38.70
CA LEU A 25 38.23 -3.60 39.27
C LEU A 25 37.74 -2.72 40.43
N TYR A 26 36.66 -3.08 41.15
CA TYR A 26 36.29 -2.36 42.38
C TYR A 26 35.77 -3.29 43.50
N PRO A 27 36.61 -3.68 44.47
CA PRO A 27 36.15 -4.16 45.76
C PRO A 27 36.33 -3.07 46.83
N GLY A 28 35.26 -2.80 47.58
CA GLY A 28 35.33 -2.16 48.89
C GLY A 28 34.55 -0.85 49.03
N LEU A 29 33.40 -0.90 49.71
CA LEU A 29 33.34 -0.38 51.09
C LEU A 29 32.08 -0.91 51.81
N ALA A 30 32.32 -1.32 53.05
CA ALA A 30 31.45 -1.98 54.02
C ALA A 30 30.32 -1.07 54.55
N LEU A 31 29.12 -1.63 54.77
CA LEU A 31 28.54 -2.00 56.08
C LEU A 31 28.52 -0.87 57.14
N ALA A 32 27.32 -0.37 57.41
CA ALA A 32 26.88 -0.03 58.76
C ALA A 32 25.38 -0.36 58.86
N GLN A 33 25.08 -1.45 59.55
CA GLN A 33 23.77 -1.73 60.12
C GLN A 33 23.54 -0.75 61.25
N ASP A 34 22.36 -0.13 61.33
CA ASP A 34 21.81 0.23 62.63
C ASP A 34 20.33 -0.12 62.66
N ALA A 35 20.03 -1.04 63.57
CA ALA A 35 18.71 -1.48 63.91
C ALA A 35 18.07 -0.45 64.83
N ASN A 36 16.89 0.05 64.49
CA ASN A 36 16.01 0.55 65.53
C ASN A 36 14.55 0.15 65.27
N ARG A 37 14.05 -0.66 66.19
CA ARG A 37 12.66 -1.08 66.31
C ARG A 37 11.80 0.13 66.60
N SER A 38 10.80 0.38 65.77
CA SER A 38 9.57 1.05 66.22
C SER A 38 8.36 0.30 65.66
N THR A 39 7.45 -0.02 66.57
CA THR A 39 6.15 -0.66 66.39
C THR A 39 5.28 0.02 65.33
N PRO A 40 4.41 -0.72 64.63
CA PRO A 40 3.55 -0.15 63.59
C PRO A 40 2.46 0.74 64.22
N PRO A 41 2.19 1.94 63.69
CA PRO A 41 1.02 2.68 64.10
C PRO A 41 -0.23 2.03 63.51
N SER A 42 -1.18 1.81 64.41
CA SER A 42 -2.55 1.37 64.21
C SER A 42 -3.25 2.10 63.06
N ALA A 43 -4.07 1.35 62.33
CA ALA A 43 -4.96 1.84 61.28
C ALA A 43 -5.95 2.89 61.81
N ALA A 44 -5.65 4.16 61.56
CA ALA A 44 -6.65 5.21 61.58
C ALA A 44 -7.16 5.41 60.16
N ALA A 45 -8.41 5.02 59.92
CA ALA A 45 -9.15 5.35 58.70
C ALA A 45 -9.26 6.87 58.59
N THR A 46 -8.36 7.50 57.85
CA THR A 46 -8.52 8.89 57.45
C THR A 46 -9.60 8.95 56.37
N ASN A 47 -10.78 9.41 56.77
CA ASN A 47 -11.75 10.01 55.87
C ASN A 47 -11.07 11.19 55.15
N THR A 48 -10.39 10.91 54.04
CA THR A 48 -9.93 11.93 53.11
C THR A 48 -11.15 12.53 52.42
N THR A 49 -11.60 13.67 52.94
CA THR A 49 -12.41 14.64 52.21
C THR A 49 -11.76 14.90 50.86
N ILE A 50 -12.43 14.45 49.79
CA ILE A 50 -12.05 14.73 48.41
C ILE A 50 -11.98 16.26 48.25
N PRO A 51 -10.86 16.84 47.77
CA PRO A 51 -10.79 18.27 47.49
C PRO A 51 -11.94 18.67 46.57
N ARG A 52 -12.68 19.72 46.93
CA ARG A 52 -13.77 20.28 46.11
C ARG A 52 -13.17 20.84 44.82
N VAL A 53 -13.02 20.00 43.80
CA VAL A 53 -12.75 20.43 42.43
C VAL A 53 -13.91 21.33 42.02
N ALA A 54 -13.64 22.45 41.35
CA ALA A 54 -14.71 23.24 40.76
C ALA A 54 -15.57 22.30 39.89
N GLY A 55 -16.90 22.34 40.00
CA GLY A 55 -17.78 21.46 39.22
C GLY A 55 -17.49 21.56 37.72
N ALA A 56 -17.81 20.52 36.94
CA ALA A 56 -17.45 20.46 35.51
C ALA A 56 -17.90 21.72 34.74
N ASP A 57 -19.07 22.28 35.09
CA ASP A 57 -19.59 23.54 34.54
C ASP A 57 -18.68 24.75 34.81
N ALA A 58 -18.15 24.88 36.03
CA ALA A 58 -17.22 25.95 36.38
C ALA A 58 -15.89 25.77 35.65
N GLY A 59 -15.40 24.53 35.55
CA GLY A 59 -14.21 24.19 34.76
C GLY A 59 -14.38 24.53 33.27
N PHE A 60 -15.56 24.24 32.69
CA PHE A 60 -15.85 24.55 31.31
C PHE A 60 -15.90 26.06 31.05
N LYS A 61 -16.49 26.85 31.97
CA LYS A 61 -16.50 28.32 31.88
C LYS A 61 -15.08 28.90 31.91
N LEU A 62 -14.20 28.40 32.78
CA LEU A 62 -12.80 28.81 32.84
C LEU A 62 -12.04 28.45 31.57
N LEU A 63 -12.30 27.27 31.00
CA LEU A 63 -11.76 26.86 29.72
C LEU A 63 -12.19 27.79 28.58
N LEU A 64 -13.48 28.14 28.50
CA LEU A 64 -13.98 29.08 27.49
C LEU A 64 -13.36 30.47 27.64
N GLN A 65 -13.19 30.93 28.89
CA GLN A 65 -12.51 32.19 29.17
C GLN A 65 -11.04 32.14 28.73
N GLN A 66 -10.33 31.05 29.00
CA GLN A 66 -8.95 30.86 28.57
C GLN A 66 -8.84 30.82 27.04
N LEU A 67 -9.74 30.09 26.37
CA LEU A 67 -9.79 30.03 24.92
C LEU A 67 -10.01 31.41 24.29
N LYS A 68 -10.87 32.24 24.90
CA LYS A 68 -11.09 33.63 24.49
C LYS A 68 -9.83 34.48 24.70
N ASN A 69 -9.20 34.38 25.87
CA ASN A 69 -7.97 35.13 26.19
C ASN A 69 -6.86 34.82 25.18
N ASP A 70 -6.75 33.56 24.79
CA ASP A 70 -5.74 33.08 23.84
C ASP A 70 -6.19 33.17 22.37
N ARG A 71 -7.27 33.93 22.10
CA ARG A 71 -7.80 34.22 20.76
C ARG A 71 -8.06 32.94 19.94
N GLY A 72 -8.55 31.91 20.63
CA GLY A 72 -8.84 30.60 20.06
C GLY A 72 -7.65 29.67 19.94
N GLY A 73 -6.43 30.05 20.34
CA GLY A 73 -5.25 29.19 20.24
C GLY A 73 -5.22 28.03 21.26
N PHE A 74 -4.74 26.87 20.84
CA PHE A 74 -4.40 25.71 21.69
C PHE A 74 -3.03 25.91 22.37
N THR A 75 -2.98 26.86 23.29
CA THR A 75 -1.82 27.18 24.12
C THR A 75 -1.67 26.18 25.28
N ASP A 76 -0.59 26.29 26.05
CA ASP A 76 -0.41 25.49 27.27
C ASP A 76 -1.43 25.86 28.35
N GLY A 77 -1.90 27.12 28.36
CA GLY A 77 -3.00 27.58 29.21
C GLY A 77 -4.31 26.89 28.86
N VAL A 78 -4.70 26.89 27.58
CA VAL A 78 -5.90 26.18 27.09
C VAL A 78 -5.79 24.68 27.35
N LYS A 79 -4.63 24.06 27.08
CA LYS A 79 -4.37 22.65 27.38
C LYS A 79 -4.61 22.35 28.86
N SER A 80 -4.02 23.12 29.76
CA SER A 80 -4.11 22.89 31.21
C SER A 80 -5.55 23.06 31.72
N SER A 81 -6.24 24.12 31.29
CA SER A 81 -7.66 24.35 31.63
C SER A 81 -8.55 23.22 31.10
N TYR A 82 -8.26 22.70 29.91
CA TYR A 82 -9.03 21.61 29.33
C TYR A 82 -8.81 20.29 30.06
N LEU A 83 -7.57 19.95 30.42
CA LEU A 83 -7.26 18.77 31.24
C LEU A 83 -7.96 18.85 32.61
N ALA A 84 -7.93 20.01 33.26
CA ALA A 84 -8.62 20.24 34.53
C ALA A 84 -10.15 20.06 34.38
N TYR A 85 -10.75 20.61 33.33
CA TYR A 85 -12.16 20.40 33.00
C TYR A 85 -12.50 18.91 32.81
N ARG A 86 -11.73 18.19 31.98
CA ARG A 86 -11.97 16.76 31.71
C ARG A 86 -11.76 15.87 32.94
N LYS A 87 -10.82 16.23 33.82
CA LYS A 87 -10.66 15.58 35.13
C LYS A 87 -11.89 15.81 36.01
N ALA A 88 -12.35 17.05 36.13
CA ALA A 88 -13.56 17.37 36.92
C ALA A 88 -14.79 16.62 36.40
N GLN A 89 -14.98 16.59 35.08
CA GLN A 89 -16.04 15.82 34.43
C GLN A 89 -15.95 14.33 34.77
N ALA A 90 -14.76 13.72 34.68
CA ALA A 90 -14.58 12.33 35.06
C ALA A 90 -14.91 12.07 36.53
N MET A 91 -14.49 12.95 37.44
CA MET A 91 -14.79 12.80 38.86
C MET A 91 -16.29 12.88 39.14
N GLU A 92 -17.00 13.79 38.46
CA GLU A 92 -18.45 13.92 38.57
C GLU A 92 -19.19 12.68 38.02
N GLU A 93 -18.77 12.17 36.86
CA GLU A 93 -19.31 10.93 36.29
C GLU A 93 -19.07 9.72 37.21
N LEU A 94 -17.86 9.55 37.74
CA LEU A 94 -17.54 8.49 38.70
C LEU A 94 -18.39 8.59 39.97
N ALA A 95 -18.55 9.79 40.52
CA ALA A 95 -19.35 10.04 41.71
C ALA A 95 -20.84 9.72 41.47
N LYS A 96 -21.38 10.09 40.30
CA LYS A 96 -22.76 9.76 39.89
C LYS A 96 -23.02 8.26 39.89
N HIS A 97 -22.02 7.48 39.48
CA HIS A 97 -22.07 6.02 39.46
C HIS A 97 -21.56 5.35 40.75
N ARG A 98 -21.24 6.13 41.79
CA ARG A 98 -20.69 5.67 43.08
C ARG A 98 -19.41 4.84 42.93
N ILE A 99 -18.62 5.13 41.90
CA ILE A 99 -17.33 4.48 41.67
C ILE A 99 -16.24 5.30 42.36
N VAL A 100 -15.47 4.66 43.23
CA VAL A 100 -14.32 5.27 43.92
C VAL A 100 -13.04 4.64 43.39
N LEU A 101 -12.15 5.46 42.85
CA LEU A 101 -10.83 5.03 42.36
C LEU A 101 -9.72 5.50 43.31
N PRO A 102 -8.60 4.75 43.44
CA PRO A 102 -7.52 5.11 44.34
C PRO A 102 -6.82 6.42 43.92
N ALA A 103 -6.46 7.26 44.89
CA ALA A 103 -5.72 8.50 44.63
C ALA A 103 -4.39 8.27 43.88
N ALA A 104 -3.72 7.14 44.16
CA ALA A 104 -2.48 6.75 43.48
C ALA A 104 -2.65 6.56 41.96
N LEU A 105 -3.84 6.12 41.50
CA LEU A 105 -4.13 5.97 40.08
C LEU A 105 -4.15 7.34 39.38
N PHE A 106 -4.81 8.34 39.98
CA PHE A 106 -4.82 9.71 39.46
C PHE A 106 -3.43 10.32 39.47
N ALA A 107 -2.67 10.12 40.55
CA ALA A 107 -1.29 10.59 40.65
C ALA A 107 -0.42 10.01 39.52
N TRP A 108 -0.57 8.72 39.20
CA TRP A 108 0.14 8.09 38.08
C TRP A 108 -0.25 8.71 36.72
N VAL A 109 -1.54 8.94 36.48
CA VAL A 109 -2.03 9.58 35.25
C VAL A 109 -1.45 10.98 35.09
N GLU A 110 -1.41 11.75 36.18
CA GLU A 110 -1.01 13.15 36.19
C GLU A 110 0.50 13.37 36.22
N GLN A 111 1.27 12.38 36.71
CA GLN A 111 2.73 12.43 36.74
C GLN A 111 3.33 12.48 35.33
N THR A 112 2.68 11.86 34.34
CA THR A 112 3.17 11.80 32.96
C THR A 112 2.28 12.61 32.02
N PRO A 113 2.74 13.77 31.50
CA PRO A 113 1.91 14.63 30.65
C PRO A 113 1.32 13.92 29.42
N THR A 114 2.02 12.95 28.83
CA THR A 114 1.51 12.16 27.70
C THR A 114 0.31 11.31 28.13
N VAL A 115 0.38 10.67 29.31
CA VAL A 115 -0.69 9.82 29.84
C VAL A 115 -1.93 10.66 30.13
N ALA A 116 -1.75 11.81 30.79
CA ALA A 116 -2.83 12.76 31.03
C ALA A 116 -3.47 13.26 29.73
N SER A 117 -2.67 13.72 28.76
CA SER A 117 -3.18 14.16 27.44
C SER A 117 -3.92 13.05 26.70
N THR A 118 -3.44 11.80 26.77
CA THR A 118 -4.09 10.66 26.13
C THR A 118 -5.43 10.31 26.79
N LEU A 119 -5.45 10.14 28.12
CA LEU A 119 -6.65 9.66 28.83
C LEU A 119 -7.73 10.72 28.93
N TYR A 120 -7.38 11.95 29.30
CA TYR A 120 -8.36 13.04 29.36
C TYR A 120 -8.74 13.57 27.98
N GLY A 121 -7.89 13.34 26.97
CA GLY A 121 -8.17 13.64 25.56
C GLY A 121 -8.88 12.54 24.79
N ILE A 122 -9.23 11.41 25.42
CA ILE A 122 -9.83 10.26 24.75
C ILE A 122 -11.08 10.67 23.95
N ARG A 123 -11.23 10.04 22.78
CA ARG A 123 -12.34 10.25 21.83
C ARG A 123 -13.12 8.96 21.67
N GLY A 124 -14.44 9.06 21.59
CA GLY A 124 -15.34 7.89 21.53
C GLY A 124 -15.61 7.22 22.87
N ALA A 125 -15.07 7.77 23.97
CA ALA A 125 -15.31 7.36 25.35
C ALA A 125 -15.23 8.60 26.28
N SER A 126 -15.73 8.48 27.50
CA SER A 126 -15.49 9.46 28.56
C SER A 126 -14.19 9.15 29.32
N PRO A 127 -13.55 10.14 29.97
CA PRO A 127 -12.35 9.87 30.75
C PRO A 127 -12.66 9.03 31.99
N ALA A 128 -13.89 9.06 32.53
CA ALA A 128 -14.31 8.16 33.60
C ALA A 128 -14.29 6.69 33.14
N GLN A 129 -14.83 6.39 31.96
CA GLN A 129 -14.75 5.06 31.36
C GLN A 129 -13.29 4.59 31.18
N ALA A 130 -12.42 5.49 30.70
CA ALA A 130 -11.00 5.21 30.54
C ALA A 130 -10.29 4.91 31.87
N LEU A 131 -10.58 5.69 32.92
CA LEU A 131 -10.02 5.50 34.26
C LEU A 131 -10.49 4.20 34.92
N VAL A 132 -11.77 3.83 34.73
CA VAL A 132 -12.33 2.57 35.22
C VAL A 132 -11.67 1.37 34.55
N LEU A 133 -11.50 1.40 33.23
CA LEU A 133 -10.76 0.36 32.51
C LEU A 133 -9.30 0.30 32.94
N LEU A 134 -8.63 1.46 33.06
CA LEU A 134 -7.25 1.54 33.54
C LEU A 134 -7.10 0.91 34.92
N ARG A 135 -8.03 1.18 35.85
CA ARG A 135 -8.02 0.55 37.18
C ARG A 135 -8.19 -0.96 37.10
N SER A 136 -9.07 -1.47 36.23
CA SER A 136 -9.22 -2.91 36.04
C SER A 136 -7.92 -3.54 35.51
N LEU A 137 -7.24 -2.88 34.56
CA LEU A 137 -5.95 -3.36 34.04
C LEU A 137 -4.84 -3.29 35.10
N GLU A 138 -4.84 -2.27 35.96
CA GLU A 138 -3.90 -2.18 37.10
C GLU A 138 -4.08 -3.37 38.05
N LEU A 139 -5.31 -3.77 38.34
CA LEU A 139 -5.60 -4.93 39.18
C LEU A 139 -5.14 -6.25 38.53
N ASP A 140 -5.25 -6.37 37.21
CA ASP A 140 -4.81 -7.55 36.47
C ASP A 140 -3.28 -7.63 36.37
N LEU A 141 -2.61 -6.52 36.10
CA LEU A 141 -1.16 -6.49 35.82
C LEU A 141 -0.31 -6.21 37.07
N GLY A 142 -0.88 -5.52 38.05
CA GLY A 142 -0.15 -4.87 39.14
C GLY A 142 0.48 -3.54 38.74
N THR A 143 0.63 -2.62 39.71
CA THR A 143 1.13 -1.26 39.51
C THR A 143 2.55 -1.22 38.88
N ALA A 144 3.41 -2.19 39.21
CA ALA A 144 4.77 -2.27 38.67
C ALA A 144 4.79 -2.54 37.15
N ARG A 145 4.03 -3.54 36.68
CA ARG A 145 3.93 -3.85 35.24
C ARG A 145 3.22 -2.74 34.47
N MET A 146 2.16 -2.16 35.03
CA MET A 146 1.47 -1.01 34.44
C MET A 146 2.44 0.18 34.23
N SER A 147 3.29 0.46 35.21
CA SER A 147 4.27 1.56 35.14
C SER A 147 5.43 1.27 34.19
N LYS A 148 5.84 0.00 34.06
CA LYS A 148 6.89 -0.45 33.14
C LYS A 148 6.42 -0.49 31.68
N TYR A 149 5.15 -0.81 31.43
CA TYR A 149 4.57 -0.94 30.09
C TYR A 149 3.37 0.00 29.86
N PRO A 150 3.53 1.32 30.01
CA PRO A 150 2.40 2.25 29.92
C PRO A 150 1.78 2.31 28.53
N GLN A 151 2.58 2.09 27.47
CA GLN A 151 2.14 2.31 26.09
C GLN A 151 1.19 1.21 25.56
N PRO A 152 1.47 -0.09 25.77
CA PRO A 152 0.48 -1.15 25.53
C PRO A 152 -0.78 -0.99 26.38
N VAL A 153 -0.65 -0.62 27.66
CA VAL A 153 -1.80 -0.35 28.55
C VAL A 153 -2.68 0.77 27.98
N LEU A 154 -2.07 1.90 27.61
CA LEU A 154 -2.78 3.02 27.01
C LEU A 154 -3.45 2.62 25.68
N ALA A 155 -2.78 1.82 24.84
CA ALA A 155 -3.39 1.33 23.61
C ALA A 155 -4.64 0.49 23.86
N THR A 156 -4.61 -0.42 24.84
CA THR A 156 -5.78 -1.20 25.26
C THR A 156 -6.89 -0.28 25.76
N VAL A 157 -6.57 0.73 26.57
CA VAL A 157 -7.57 1.70 27.05
C VAL A 157 -8.20 2.49 25.90
N MET A 158 -7.38 3.01 24.98
CA MET A 158 -7.85 3.80 23.84
C MET A 158 -8.77 3.02 22.89
N LEU A 159 -8.56 1.70 22.76
CA LEU A 159 -9.40 0.85 21.92
C LEU A 159 -10.72 0.45 22.60
N HIS A 160 -10.73 0.31 23.93
CA HIS A 160 -11.79 -0.41 24.61
C HIS A 160 -12.60 0.42 25.62
N ALA A 161 -12.14 1.61 26.03
CA ALA A 161 -12.83 2.43 27.03
C ALA A 161 -14.29 2.75 26.64
N GLY A 162 -14.58 2.95 25.36
CA GLY A 162 -15.95 3.27 24.89
C GLY A 162 -16.97 2.16 25.12
N HIS A 163 -16.53 0.95 25.49
CA HIS A 163 -17.38 -0.20 25.79
C HIS A 163 -17.65 -0.39 27.30
N VAL A 164 -17.10 0.48 28.15
CA VAL A 164 -17.32 0.42 29.59
C VAL A 164 -18.68 1.02 29.93
N ASP A 165 -19.57 0.22 30.52
CA ASP A 165 -20.80 0.74 31.13
C ASP A 165 -20.51 1.18 32.56
N LEU A 166 -20.54 2.49 32.82
CA LEU A 166 -20.30 3.01 34.18
C LEU A 166 -21.44 2.67 35.15
N ALA A 167 -22.65 2.40 34.67
CA ALA A 167 -23.76 1.99 35.54
C ALA A 167 -23.62 0.55 36.02
N LYS A 168 -23.03 -0.30 35.19
CA LYS A 168 -22.75 -1.72 35.50
C LYS A 168 -21.38 -2.12 34.96
N PRO A 169 -20.29 -1.65 35.58
CA PRO A 169 -18.93 -1.91 35.10
C PRO A 169 -18.67 -3.41 34.86
N GLU A 170 -19.16 -4.26 35.76
CA GLU A 170 -19.06 -5.72 35.71
C GLU A 170 -19.82 -6.39 34.55
N ASP A 171 -20.83 -5.72 33.99
CA ASP A 171 -21.58 -6.20 32.83
C ASP A 171 -21.02 -5.66 31.50
N SER A 172 -19.95 -4.86 31.55
CA SER A 172 -19.30 -4.32 30.35
C SER A 172 -18.84 -5.46 29.44
N THR A 173 -19.25 -5.40 28.17
CA THR A 173 -18.87 -6.37 27.14
C THR A 173 -18.05 -5.69 26.07
N PHE A 174 -17.06 -6.40 25.55
CA PHE A 174 -16.11 -5.83 24.60
C PHE A 174 -16.21 -6.58 23.28
N TYR A 175 -16.07 -5.81 22.20
CA TYR A 175 -16.13 -6.34 20.86
C TYR A 175 -14.73 -6.69 20.39
N ILE A 176 -14.51 -7.96 20.12
CA ILE A 176 -13.28 -8.42 19.45
C ILE A 176 -13.61 -8.55 17.96
N ARG A 177 -12.89 -7.82 17.12
CA ARG A 177 -13.08 -7.91 15.67
C ARG A 177 -12.44 -9.20 15.15
N ASP A 178 -13.21 -10.08 14.53
CA ASP A 178 -12.66 -11.07 13.62
C ASP A 178 -12.77 -10.55 12.18
N ARG A 179 -11.68 -10.63 11.40
CA ARG A 179 -11.70 -10.28 9.97
C ARG A 179 -12.28 -11.41 9.12
N HIS A 180 -12.36 -12.62 9.65
CA HIS A 180 -12.79 -13.83 8.95
C HIS A 180 -14.21 -14.28 9.30
N VAL A 181 -14.82 -13.69 10.34
CA VAL A 181 -16.22 -13.86 10.71
C VAL A 181 -16.87 -12.49 10.60
N LYS A 182 -17.96 -12.35 9.83
CA LYS A 182 -18.68 -11.07 9.70
C LYS A 182 -19.35 -10.61 11.00
N ASP A 183 -19.27 -11.43 12.04
CA ASP A 183 -19.90 -11.21 13.33
C ASP A 183 -18.87 -10.73 14.35
N TYR A 184 -19.27 -9.75 15.15
CA TYR A 184 -18.58 -9.47 16.39
C TYR A 184 -19.02 -10.52 17.42
N GLU A 185 -18.07 -11.19 18.07
CA GLU A 185 -18.41 -12.03 19.22
C GLU A 185 -18.90 -11.11 20.36
N LYS A 186 -20.18 -11.24 20.72
CA LYS A 186 -20.76 -10.58 21.89
C LYS A 186 -20.42 -11.39 23.15
N GLY A 187 -20.11 -10.69 24.24
CA GLY A 187 -20.54 -11.17 25.56
C GLY A 187 -19.49 -11.68 26.54
N ILE A 188 -18.21 -11.32 26.44
CA ILE A 188 -17.26 -11.69 27.51
C ILE A 188 -17.08 -10.52 28.48
N ARG A 189 -17.57 -10.71 29.70
CA ARG A 189 -17.42 -9.79 30.84
C ARG A 189 -15.97 -9.90 31.35
N TYR A 190 -15.27 -8.77 31.47
CA TYR A 190 -13.91 -8.79 32.03
C TYR A 190 -13.60 -7.66 32.99
N LEU A 191 -14.44 -6.64 33.05
CA LEU A 191 -14.13 -5.47 33.85
C LEU A 191 -14.57 -5.70 35.29
N SER A 192 -13.62 -5.61 36.22
CA SER A 192 -13.90 -5.70 37.65
C SER A 192 -13.05 -4.70 38.40
N LEU A 193 -13.64 -4.05 39.40
CA LEU A 193 -12.95 -3.13 40.30
C LEU A 193 -12.63 -3.79 41.66
N ALA A 194 -13.07 -5.03 41.86
CA ALA A 194 -12.77 -5.79 43.08
C ALA A 194 -11.28 -6.17 43.12
N ALA A 195 -10.71 -6.10 44.32
CA ALA A 195 -9.36 -6.59 44.57
C ALA A 195 -9.24 -8.07 44.19
N ARG A 196 -8.16 -8.42 43.50
CA ARG A 196 -7.89 -9.77 43.02
C ARG A 196 -6.39 -10.00 42.89
N ALA A 197 -5.99 -11.27 42.80
CA ALA A 197 -4.63 -11.62 42.46
C ALA A 197 -4.32 -11.17 41.01
N PRO A 198 -3.05 -10.85 40.69
CA PRO A 198 -2.63 -10.57 39.33
C PRO A 198 -3.05 -11.70 38.37
N LEU A 199 -3.47 -11.29 37.18
CA LEU A 199 -3.89 -12.18 36.11
C LEU A 199 -2.73 -13.09 35.71
N LYS A 200 -3.00 -14.40 35.68
CA LYS A 200 -2.08 -15.40 35.12
C LYS A 200 -2.59 -15.80 33.74
N VAL A 201 -1.72 -15.71 32.74
CA VAL A 201 -2.07 -16.13 31.38
C VAL A 201 -1.98 -17.65 31.30
N GLU A 202 -3.09 -18.29 30.95
CA GLU A 202 -3.15 -19.72 30.68
C GLU A 202 -3.36 -19.97 29.19
N ILE A 203 -2.45 -20.73 28.58
CA ILE A 203 -2.62 -21.18 27.20
C ILE A 203 -3.61 -22.34 27.21
N PRO A 204 -4.74 -22.24 26.48
CA PRO A 204 -5.71 -23.33 26.46
C PRO A 204 -5.09 -24.59 25.84
N LYS A 205 -5.57 -25.76 26.27
CA LYS A 205 -5.22 -27.04 25.64
C LYS A 205 -5.94 -27.19 24.30
N SER A 206 -5.50 -28.15 23.49
CA SER A 206 -6.21 -28.50 22.27
C SER A 206 -7.67 -28.88 22.57
N PRO A 207 -8.66 -28.33 21.84
CA PRO A 207 -10.06 -28.70 22.00
C PRO A 207 -10.37 -30.06 21.37
N LEU A 208 -9.41 -30.69 20.69
CA LEU A 208 -9.60 -32.01 20.10
C LEU A 208 -9.79 -33.06 21.18
N VAL A 209 -10.96 -33.70 21.16
CA VAL A 209 -11.23 -34.94 21.87
C VAL A 209 -11.30 -36.03 20.84
N LYS A 210 -10.24 -36.86 20.76
CA LYS A 210 -10.23 -37.99 19.83
C LYS A 210 -11.34 -38.95 20.22
N VAL A 211 -12.23 -39.22 19.27
CA VAL A 211 -13.26 -40.24 19.42
C VAL A 211 -12.64 -41.59 19.07
N ASP A 212 -12.95 -42.60 19.88
CA ASP A 212 -12.64 -43.99 19.54
C ASP A 212 -13.49 -44.40 18.34
N THR A 213 -12.83 -44.82 17.27
CA THR A 213 -13.43 -45.28 16.00
C THR A 213 -13.49 -46.80 15.91
N HIS A 214 -13.05 -47.51 16.97
CA HIS A 214 -13.24 -48.95 17.17
C HIS A 214 -14.01 -49.28 18.46
N PRO A 215 -15.09 -48.56 18.79
CA PRO A 215 -15.87 -48.84 20.00
C PRO A 215 -16.49 -50.23 19.89
N LYS A 216 -16.44 -50.98 20.99
CA LYS A 216 -17.07 -52.30 21.09
C LYS A 216 -18.53 -52.24 21.57
N ASP A 217 -18.94 -51.08 22.07
CA ASP A 217 -20.21 -50.84 22.76
C ASP A 217 -21.27 -50.15 21.87
N ARG A 218 -20.92 -49.76 20.64
CA ARG A 218 -21.87 -49.22 19.66
C ARG A 218 -21.53 -49.66 18.23
N PRO A 219 -22.52 -49.69 17.32
CA PRO A 219 -22.26 -49.82 15.89
C PRO A 219 -21.34 -48.69 15.37
N LEU A 220 -20.50 -49.04 14.41
CA LEU A 220 -19.67 -48.07 13.70
C LEU A 220 -20.56 -47.27 12.73
N ASP A 221 -20.41 -45.95 12.75
CA ASP A 221 -21.05 -45.05 11.80
C ASP A 221 -20.16 -44.81 10.57
N MET A 222 -20.71 -44.10 9.58
CA MET A 222 -19.97 -43.76 8.35
C MET A 222 -18.65 -43.05 8.63
N ASN A 223 -18.62 -42.15 9.62
CA ASN A 223 -17.42 -41.37 9.95
C ASN A 223 -16.37 -42.25 10.66
N ASP A 224 -16.77 -43.24 11.46
CA ASP A 224 -15.85 -44.23 12.04
C ASP A 224 -15.16 -45.01 10.92
N HIS A 225 -15.93 -45.50 9.95
CA HIS A 225 -15.38 -46.24 8.81
C HIS A 225 -14.44 -45.41 7.96
N ILE A 226 -14.76 -44.13 7.71
CA ILE A 226 -13.86 -43.23 6.98
C ILE A 226 -12.52 -43.10 7.71
N ILE A 227 -12.53 -42.81 9.01
CA ILE A 227 -11.29 -42.64 9.79
C ILE A 227 -10.53 -43.96 9.93
N ASN A 228 -11.23 -45.08 10.10
CA ASN A 228 -10.64 -46.41 10.11
C ASN A 228 -9.94 -46.71 8.78
N PHE A 229 -10.56 -46.40 7.64
CA PHE A 229 -9.87 -46.45 6.35
C PHE A 229 -8.71 -45.43 6.24
N MET A 230 -8.49 -44.50 7.14
CA MET A 230 -7.34 -43.60 7.01
C MET A 230 -6.19 -44.05 7.90
N GLU A 231 -6.54 -44.60 9.07
CA GLU A 231 -5.62 -44.93 10.15
C GLU A 231 -5.28 -46.44 10.23
N GLU A 232 -6.12 -47.33 9.70
CA GLU A 232 -5.86 -48.77 9.70
C GLU A 232 -4.74 -49.12 8.71
N GLU A 233 -3.92 -50.11 9.07
CA GLU A 233 -2.94 -50.70 8.15
C GLU A 233 -3.64 -51.32 6.92
N GLU A 234 -2.98 -51.29 5.76
CA GLU A 234 -3.51 -51.76 4.47
C GLU A 234 -4.03 -53.22 4.52
N THR A 235 -3.51 -54.01 5.44
CA THR A 235 -3.78 -55.44 5.64
C THR A 235 -5.11 -55.69 6.38
N LEU A 236 -5.49 -54.81 7.32
CA LEU A 236 -6.79 -54.86 8.01
C LEU A 236 -7.97 -54.50 7.10
N ARG A 237 -7.71 -53.69 6.07
CA ARG A 237 -8.75 -53.23 5.13
C ARG A 237 -9.18 -54.30 4.12
N ASN A 238 -8.25 -55.18 3.75
CA ASN A 238 -8.43 -56.22 2.74
C ASN A 238 -8.74 -57.61 3.34
N GLY A 239 -8.95 -57.72 4.66
CA GLY A 239 -9.33 -58.96 5.34
C GLY A 239 -8.26 -60.07 5.36
N LYS A 240 -6.97 -59.74 5.14
CA LYS A 240 -5.85 -60.69 5.20
C LYS A 240 -4.90 -60.33 6.33
N VAL A 241 -4.74 -61.22 7.30
CA VAL A 241 -3.78 -61.09 8.41
C VAL A 241 -2.38 -61.41 7.91
N SER A 242 -1.62 -60.39 7.54
CA SER A 242 -0.15 -60.45 7.40
C SER A 242 0.41 -59.09 7.80
N VAL A 243 1.43 -59.08 8.66
CA VAL A 243 2.00 -57.86 9.25
C VAL A 243 3.06 -57.30 8.30
N VAL A 244 2.67 -56.34 7.46
CA VAL A 244 3.61 -55.39 6.86
C VAL A 244 3.10 -53.99 7.20
N PRO A 245 3.77 -53.26 8.10
CA PRO A 245 3.37 -51.90 8.46
C PRO A 245 3.53 -50.98 7.25
N ARG A 246 2.47 -50.28 6.85
CA ARG A 246 2.64 -49.07 6.01
C ARG A 246 3.30 -48.01 6.89
N ARG A 247 4.43 -47.46 6.43
CA ARG A 247 5.17 -46.41 7.15
C ARG A 247 4.44 -45.07 7.22
N GLU A 248 3.38 -44.83 6.43
CA GLU A 248 2.70 -43.53 6.33
C GLU A 248 1.17 -43.64 6.39
N VAL A 249 0.54 -42.77 7.19
CA VAL A 249 -0.91 -42.60 7.34
C VAL A 249 -1.51 -42.07 6.03
N ILE A 250 -2.62 -42.66 5.56
CA ILE A 250 -3.32 -42.19 4.35
C ILE A 250 -4.14 -40.94 4.68
N ARG A 251 -3.99 -39.89 3.89
CA ARG A 251 -4.71 -38.63 4.06
C ARG A 251 -5.86 -38.52 3.07
N ALA A 252 -6.83 -37.66 3.38
CA ALA A 252 -7.99 -37.43 2.52
C ALA A 252 -7.56 -36.91 1.15
N CYS A 253 -6.55 -36.04 1.13
CA CYS A 253 -5.96 -35.55 -0.12
C CYS A 253 -5.30 -36.64 -0.96
N ASP A 254 -4.77 -37.71 -0.36
CA ASP A 254 -4.20 -38.82 -1.11
C ASP A 254 -5.31 -39.63 -1.79
N ILE A 255 -6.41 -39.88 -1.07
CA ILE A 255 -7.60 -40.56 -1.63
C ILE A 255 -8.17 -39.74 -2.78
N VAL A 256 -8.35 -38.43 -2.62
CA VAL A 256 -8.91 -37.57 -3.68
C VAL A 256 -8.01 -37.51 -4.91
N ALA A 257 -6.69 -37.55 -4.73
CA ALA A 257 -5.74 -37.38 -5.82
C ALA A 257 -5.47 -38.66 -6.64
N ASP A 258 -5.71 -39.85 -6.10
CA ASP A 258 -5.27 -41.12 -6.72
C ASP A 258 -6.45 -42.03 -7.03
N ARG A 259 -6.65 -42.35 -8.32
CA ARG A 259 -7.76 -43.21 -8.77
C ARG A 259 -7.77 -44.59 -8.12
N LYS A 260 -6.60 -45.20 -7.95
CA LYS A 260 -6.49 -46.54 -7.36
C LYS A 260 -6.93 -46.49 -5.90
N LEU A 261 -6.49 -45.47 -5.17
CA LEU A 261 -6.86 -45.29 -3.77
C LEU A 261 -8.34 -44.93 -3.59
N GLN A 262 -8.95 -44.20 -4.53
CA GLN A 262 -10.42 -44.01 -4.57
C GLN A 262 -11.15 -45.33 -4.72
N ASN A 263 -10.69 -46.22 -5.60
CA ASN A 263 -11.32 -47.53 -5.80
C ASN A 263 -11.20 -48.41 -4.55
N GLU A 264 -10.04 -48.41 -3.90
CA GLU A 264 -9.83 -49.12 -2.61
C GLU A 264 -10.76 -48.56 -1.51
N PHE A 265 -10.85 -47.24 -1.40
CA PHE A 265 -11.75 -46.57 -0.45
C PHE A 265 -13.22 -46.88 -0.74
N ASN A 266 -13.63 -46.81 -2.00
CA ASN A 266 -15.00 -47.09 -2.43
C ASN A 266 -15.40 -48.53 -2.16
N ALA A 267 -14.51 -49.49 -2.45
CA ALA A 267 -14.75 -50.91 -2.15
C ALA A 267 -14.88 -51.14 -0.64
N TYR A 268 -13.99 -50.53 0.17
CA TYR A 268 -14.05 -50.61 1.63
C TYR A 268 -15.36 -50.04 2.20
N MET A 269 -15.80 -48.89 1.70
CA MET A 269 -17.02 -48.23 2.17
C MET A 269 -18.28 -48.97 1.71
N ALA A 270 -18.33 -49.45 0.47
CA ALA A 270 -19.45 -50.24 -0.05
C ALA A 270 -19.67 -51.54 0.74
N SER A 271 -18.60 -52.14 1.27
CA SER A 271 -18.73 -53.36 2.10
C SER A 271 -19.25 -53.09 3.52
N ARG A 272 -19.36 -51.82 3.94
CA ARG A 272 -19.72 -51.41 5.32
C ARG A 272 -20.95 -50.52 5.38
N GLN A 273 -21.28 -49.83 4.29
CA GLN A 273 -22.39 -48.89 4.21
C GLN A 273 -23.24 -49.23 2.99
N LYS A 274 -24.49 -49.66 3.24
CA LYS A 274 -25.40 -50.17 2.19
C LYS A 274 -25.73 -49.13 1.10
N ASP A 275 -25.83 -47.86 1.49
CA ASP A 275 -26.19 -46.76 0.59
C ASP A 275 -24.97 -45.93 0.15
N TRP A 276 -23.79 -46.55 0.12
CA TRP A 276 -22.54 -45.86 -0.26
C TRP A 276 -22.58 -45.37 -1.71
N GLN A 277 -22.26 -44.09 -1.90
CA GLN A 277 -22.07 -43.50 -3.21
C GLN A 277 -20.57 -43.39 -3.54
N PRO A 278 -20.04 -44.14 -4.53
CA PRO A 278 -18.63 -44.13 -4.89
C PRO A 278 -18.11 -42.73 -5.20
N LEU A 279 -16.97 -42.38 -4.63
CA LEU A 279 -16.23 -41.16 -4.91
C LEU A 279 -15.54 -41.25 -6.28
N ASP A 280 -15.73 -40.24 -7.13
CA ASP A 280 -15.01 -40.08 -8.40
C ASP A 280 -14.45 -38.66 -8.51
N CYS A 281 -13.22 -38.46 -8.05
CA CYS A 281 -12.54 -37.16 -8.06
C CYS A 281 -11.60 -36.95 -9.25
N GLY A 282 -11.67 -37.81 -10.28
CA GLY A 282 -10.66 -37.84 -11.34
C GLY A 282 -9.36 -38.53 -10.90
N ASP A 283 -8.38 -38.64 -11.79
CA ASP A 283 -7.02 -39.10 -11.44
C ASP A 283 -6.07 -37.90 -11.48
N LYS A 284 -5.51 -37.53 -10.32
CA LYS A 284 -4.62 -36.39 -10.12
C LYS A 284 -5.19 -35.03 -10.54
N GLU A 285 -6.51 -34.89 -10.65
CA GLU A 285 -7.17 -33.62 -10.99
C GLU A 285 -7.05 -32.58 -9.87
N LEU A 286 -7.15 -33.01 -8.61
CA LEU A 286 -6.90 -32.19 -7.44
C LEU A 286 -5.87 -32.90 -6.55
N HIS A 287 -4.65 -32.36 -6.53
CA HIS A 287 -3.52 -32.90 -5.77
C HIS A 287 -2.77 -31.79 -5.04
N TRP A 288 -1.79 -32.15 -4.19
CA TRP A 288 -1.03 -31.19 -3.40
C TRP A 288 -0.50 -30.00 -4.21
N GLY A 289 0.12 -30.23 -5.38
CA GLY A 289 0.73 -29.18 -6.22
C GLY A 289 -0.25 -28.47 -7.17
N PHE A 290 -1.56 -28.59 -6.98
CA PHE A 290 -2.54 -28.04 -7.90
C PHE A 290 -2.69 -26.52 -7.69
N THR A 291 -2.56 -25.75 -8.77
CA THR A 291 -2.61 -24.27 -8.73
C THR A 291 -3.60 -23.65 -9.73
N ALA A 292 -4.25 -24.46 -10.57
CA ALA A 292 -5.15 -23.98 -11.61
C ALA A 292 -6.54 -23.61 -11.07
N VAL A 293 -7.41 -23.12 -11.96
CA VAL A 293 -8.81 -22.84 -11.63
C VAL A 293 -9.53 -24.13 -11.23
N ALA A 294 -10.02 -24.20 -10.00
CA ALA A 294 -10.64 -25.43 -9.51
C ALA A 294 -12.05 -25.65 -10.06
N TRP A 295 -12.83 -24.60 -10.34
CA TRP A 295 -14.21 -24.73 -10.84
C TRP A 295 -14.31 -25.13 -12.32
N THR A 296 -13.19 -25.24 -13.04
CA THR A 296 -13.16 -25.75 -14.42
C THR A 296 -12.85 -27.24 -14.48
N LEU A 297 -12.66 -27.91 -13.35
CA LEU A 297 -12.37 -29.35 -13.33
C LEU A 297 -13.61 -30.17 -13.73
N PRO A 298 -13.44 -31.31 -14.43
CA PRO A 298 -14.54 -32.19 -14.77
C PRO A 298 -15.32 -32.70 -13.54
N HIS A 299 -14.63 -32.96 -12.43
CA HIS A 299 -15.20 -33.59 -11.22
C HIS A 299 -15.48 -32.61 -10.05
N VAL A 300 -15.78 -31.33 -10.33
CA VAL A 300 -15.98 -30.28 -9.30
C VAL A 300 -17.02 -30.63 -8.22
N LYS A 301 -18.11 -31.29 -8.62
CA LYS A 301 -19.18 -31.71 -7.69
C LYS A 301 -18.67 -32.78 -6.73
N ASP A 302 -17.92 -33.75 -7.24
CA ASP A 302 -17.35 -34.82 -6.45
C ASP A 302 -16.22 -34.31 -5.53
N HIS A 303 -15.39 -33.35 -5.96
CA HIS A 303 -14.44 -32.68 -5.06
C HIS A 303 -15.16 -31.99 -3.90
N THR A 304 -16.26 -31.29 -4.17
CA THR A 304 -17.03 -30.61 -3.12
C THR A 304 -17.67 -31.61 -2.17
N ARG A 305 -18.16 -32.75 -2.68
CA ARG A 305 -18.69 -33.86 -1.89
C ARG A 305 -17.60 -34.51 -1.03
N ALA A 306 -16.43 -34.78 -1.60
CA ALA A 306 -15.30 -35.35 -0.88
C ALA A 306 -14.84 -34.42 0.25
N TYR A 307 -14.72 -33.12 -0.03
CA TYR A 307 -14.39 -32.11 0.98
C TYR A 307 -15.34 -32.20 2.17
N LYS A 308 -16.65 -32.16 1.92
CA LYS A 308 -17.65 -32.23 2.99
C LYS A 308 -17.55 -33.53 3.77
N MET A 309 -17.49 -34.67 3.07
CA MET A 309 -17.42 -35.99 3.69
C MET A 309 -16.19 -36.16 4.59
N PHE A 310 -14.99 -35.83 4.10
CA PHE A 310 -13.77 -35.95 4.89
C PHE A 310 -13.68 -34.89 6.00
N PHE A 311 -14.16 -33.67 5.75
CA PHE A 311 -14.24 -32.63 6.77
C PHE A 311 -15.16 -33.03 7.92
N ASP A 312 -16.35 -33.55 7.60
CA ASP A 312 -17.34 -34.02 8.57
C ASP A 312 -16.78 -35.21 9.36
N ALA A 313 -16.13 -36.17 8.71
CA ALA A 313 -15.51 -37.32 9.38
C ALA A 313 -14.38 -36.89 10.33
N TYR A 314 -13.45 -36.04 9.87
CA TYR A 314 -12.37 -35.53 10.72
C TYR A 314 -12.89 -34.70 11.89
N THR A 315 -13.92 -33.90 11.68
CA THR A 315 -14.50 -33.07 12.74
C THR A 315 -15.25 -33.94 13.75
N ALA A 316 -16.12 -34.84 13.28
CA ALA A 316 -16.93 -35.72 14.13
C ALA A 316 -16.08 -36.67 14.98
N LYS A 317 -14.88 -37.04 14.50
CA LYS A 317 -13.98 -37.97 15.20
C LYS A 317 -12.78 -37.30 15.87
N GLY A 318 -12.80 -35.98 16.00
CA GLY A 318 -11.79 -35.24 16.76
C GLY A 318 -10.39 -35.26 16.15
N ARG A 319 -10.30 -35.26 14.82
CA ARG A 319 -9.05 -35.09 14.03
C ARG A 319 -8.89 -33.67 13.48
N LEU A 320 -9.98 -32.91 13.40
CA LEU A 320 -10.00 -31.47 13.13
C LEU A 320 -10.95 -30.78 14.11
N PRO A 321 -10.63 -29.57 14.62
CA PRO A 321 -11.55 -28.84 15.48
C PRO A 321 -12.76 -28.33 14.70
N ALA A 322 -13.96 -28.46 15.27
CA ALA A 322 -15.19 -27.95 14.68
C ALA A 322 -15.24 -26.42 14.61
N LYS A 323 -14.51 -25.74 15.50
CA LYS A 323 -14.45 -24.28 15.62
C LYS A 323 -13.02 -23.83 15.88
N ARG A 324 -12.70 -22.63 15.42
CA ARG A 324 -11.45 -21.94 15.75
C ARG A 324 -11.39 -21.65 17.25
N ASP A 325 -10.17 -21.63 17.80
CA ASP A 325 -9.95 -21.20 19.17
C ASP A 325 -10.44 -19.75 19.36
N ASN A 326 -11.06 -19.49 20.51
CA ASN A 326 -11.53 -18.14 20.83
C ASN A 326 -10.33 -17.19 20.96
N LYS A 327 -10.54 -15.94 20.51
CA LYS A 327 -9.57 -14.88 20.77
C LYS A 327 -9.51 -14.57 22.27
N PRO A 328 -8.32 -14.28 22.83
CA PRO A 328 -8.20 -13.89 24.22
C PRO A 328 -8.90 -12.56 24.48
N LEU A 329 -9.35 -12.37 25.71
CA LEU A 329 -9.80 -11.07 26.20
C LEU A 329 -8.69 -10.02 26.08
N PRO A 330 -9.01 -8.72 25.91
CA PRO A 330 -8.01 -7.67 25.80
C PRO A 330 -6.99 -7.61 26.94
N ASN A 331 -7.41 -7.83 28.19
CA ASN A 331 -6.52 -7.86 29.35
C ASN A 331 -5.61 -9.10 29.33
N VAL A 332 -6.13 -10.27 28.95
CA VAL A 332 -5.35 -11.50 28.77
C VAL A 332 -4.34 -11.35 27.64
N TRP A 333 -4.74 -10.72 26.53
CA TRP A 333 -3.86 -10.44 25.40
C TRP A 333 -2.74 -9.46 25.78
N LEU A 334 -3.07 -8.38 26.49
CA LEU A 334 -2.08 -7.44 27.01
C LEU A 334 -1.09 -8.12 27.96
N ALA A 335 -1.59 -8.92 28.90
CA ALA A 335 -0.75 -9.68 29.83
C ALA A 335 0.15 -10.67 29.06
N TYR A 336 -0.37 -11.37 28.06
CA TYR A 336 0.38 -12.28 27.21
C TYR A 336 1.53 -11.58 26.48
N GLN A 337 1.28 -10.40 25.91
CA GLN A 337 2.30 -9.60 25.22
C GLN A 337 3.38 -9.09 26.20
N ILE A 338 3.00 -8.68 27.41
CA ILE A 338 3.94 -8.29 28.47
C ILE A 338 4.78 -9.49 28.92
N ASP A 339 4.17 -10.64 29.18
CA ASP A 339 4.88 -11.86 29.58
C ASP A 339 5.90 -12.27 28.51
N ASN A 340 5.55 -12.17 27.22
CA ASN A 340 6.49 -12.40 26.12
C ASN A 340 7.64 -11.38 26.05
N ALA A 341 7.36 -10.11 26.36
CA ALA A 341 8.41 -9.09 26.44
C ALA A 341 9.40 -9.38 27.57
N GLU A 342 8.88 -9.86 28.72
CA GLU A 342 9.69 -10.16 29.90
C GLU A 342 10.46 -11.48 29.78
N THR A 343 9.92 -12.48 29.10
CA THR A 343 10.47 -13.84 29.09
C THR A 343 11.10 -14.26 27.76
N ARG A 344 10.66 -13.67 26.63
CA ARG A 344 11.08 -14.05 25.27
C ARG A 344 11.77 -12.92 24.51
N GLY A 345 11.90 -11.74 25.11
CA GLY A 345 12.53 -10.58 24.49
C GLY A 345 11.70 -9.93 23.38
N ALA A 346 10.37 -10.14 23.37
CA ALA A 346 9.49 -9.43 22.46
C ALA A 346 9.63 -7.91 22.67
N ILE A 347 9.83 -7.15 21.58
CA ILE A 347 9.95 -5.70 21.65
C ILE A 347 8.56 -5.10 21.49
N LEU A 348 7.96 -4.68 22.61
CA LEU A 348 6.69 -3.96 22.57
C LEU A 348 6.91 -2.50 22.15
N PRO A 349 5.96 -1.89 21.41
CA PRO A 349 6.07 -0.50 21.02
C PRO A 349 6.04 0.43 22.24
N ASP A 350 6.93 1.41 22.22
CA ASP A 350 7.02 2.50 23.20
C ASP A 350 6.18 3.73 22.80
N ALA A 351 5.25 3.57 21.87
CA ALA A 351 4.25 4.56 21.55
C ALA A 351 2.88 3.87 21.39
N TRP A 352 1.90 4.28 22.20
CA TRP A 352 0.56 3.70 22.19
C TRP A 352 -0.11 3.68 20.80
N PRO A 353 0.10 4.66 19.89
CA PRO A 353 -0.53 4.60 18.58
C PRO A 353 -0.09 3.38 17.75
N PHE A 354 1.16 2.92 17.90
CA PHE A 354 1.62 1.68 17.28
C PHE A 354 1.11 0.46 18.04
N ALA A 355 1.17 0.49 19.37
CA ALA A 355 0.67 -0.61 20.20
C ALA A 355 -0.83 -0.89 19.96
N MET A 356 -1.63 0.08 19.48
CA MET A 356 -3.01 -0.20 19.06
C MET A 356 -3.09 -1.24 17.93
N TYR A 357 -2.13 -1.28 16.99
CA TYR A 357 -2.10 -2.29 15.93
C TYR A 357 -1.85 -3.70 16.48
N LEU A 358 -1.12 -3.79 17.59
CA LEU A 358 -0.91 -5.04 18.32
C LEU A 358 -2.14 -5.45 19.13
N MET A 359 -2.84 -4.48 19.74
CA MET A 359 -3.96 -4.73 20.65
C MET A 359 -5.32 -4.92 19.94
N VAL A 360 -5.52 -4.34 18.75
CA VAL A 360 -6.83 -4.33 18.06
C VAL A 360 -7.23 -5.68 17.46
N ASN A 361 -6.27 -6.56 17.19
CA ASN A 361 -6.53 -7.83 16.52
C ASN A 361 -5.82 -8.98 17.24
N PRO A 362 -6.25 -9.34 18.46
CA PRO A 362 -5.65 -10.44 19.20
C PRO A 362 -5.75 -11.74 18.41
N VAL A 363 -4.73 -12.58 18.58
CA VAL A 363 -4.63 -13.92 18.01
C VAL A 363 -4.96 -14.93 19.09
N PRO A 364 -5.73 -16.00 18.81
CA PRO A 364 -5.95 -17.07 19.79
C PRO A 364 -4.63 -17.57 20.37
N LEU A 365 -4.56 -17.75 21.70
CA LEU A 365 -3.29 -17.95 22.40
C LEU A 365 -2.51 -19.18 21.90
N ARG A 366 -3.18 -20.29 21.56
CA ARG A 366 -2.52 -21.46 20.95
C ARG A 366 -1.94 -21.17 19.57
N GLU A 367 -2.61 -20.36 18.77
CA GLU A 367 -2.10 -19.93 17.46
C GLU A 367 -0.89 -18.98 17.63
N ALA A 368 -0.90 -18.15 18.67
CA ALA A 368 0.24 -17.30 19.00
C ALA A 368 1.46 -18.11 19.49
N GLU A 369 1.23 -19.11 20.36
CA GLU A 369 2.28 -20.05 20.78
C GLU A 369 2.85 -20.85 19.61
N PHE A 370 2.02 -21.25 18.65
CA PHE A 370 2.49 -21.87 17.42
C PHE A 370 3.48 -20.96 16.67
N ALA A 371 3.17 -19.66 16.52
CA ALA A 371 4.07 -18.71 15.87
C ALA A 371 5.41 -18.54 16.63
N TRP A 372 5.36 -18.50 17.97
CA TRP A 372 6.55 -18.44 18.82
C TRP A 372 7.42 -19.69 18.73
N GLU A 373 6.81 -20.87 18.70
CA GLU A 373 7.54 -22.13 18.55
C GLU A 373 8.27 -22.21 17.20
N GLU A 374 7.62 -21.72 16.13
CA GLU A 374 8.25 -21.62 14.80
C GLU A 374 9.44 -20.65 14.80
N GLU A 375 9.29 -19.48 15.42
CA GLU A 375 10.38 -18.50 15.56
C GLU A 375 11.55 -19.08 16.37
N ARG A 376 11.25 -19.74 17.50
CA ARG A 376 12.24 -20.32 18.40
C ARG A 376 13.02 -21.47 17.78
N THR A 377 12.34 -22.34 17.06
CA THR A 377 12.97 -23.54 16.48
C THR A 377 13.63 -23.27 15.13
N GLY A 378 13.25 -22.18 14.45
CA GLY A 378 13.53 -21.96 13.03
C GLY A 378 12.95 -23.06 12.12
N LYS A 379 12.26 -24.04 12.70
CA LYS A 379 11.65 -25.15 11.99
C LYS A 379 10.26 -24.70 11.60
N ARG A 380 10.09 -24.65 10.29
CA ARG A 380 8.82 -24.44 9.63
C ARG A 380 8.19 -25.83 9.47
N PRO A 381 7.20 -26.23 10.29
CA PRO A 381 6.65 -27.60 10.31
C PRO A 381 6.10 -28.07 8.96
N MET A 382 5.83 -27.15 8.01
CA MET A 382 5.54 -27.46 6.61
C MET A 382 6.24 -26.47 5.69
N ARG A 383 6.66 -26.87 4.48
CA ARG A 383 7.23 -25.96 3.48
C ARG A 383 6.24 -24.81 3.21
N TYR A 384 6.64 -23.59 3.52
CA TYR A 384 5.73 -22.44 3.71
C TYR A 384 5.05 -21.95 2.44
N ILE A 385 3.81 -21.50 2.63
CA ILE A 385 3.12 -20.44 1.87
C ILE A 385 3.39 -20.57 0.38
N GLU A 386 2.81 -21.61 -0.21
CA GLU A 386 2.77 -21.72 -1.65
C GLU A 386 1.82 -20.66 -2.17
N TYR A 387 2.29 -19.87 -3.14
CA TYR A 387 1.39 -19.10 -3.97
C TYR A 387 0.60 -20.09 -4.82
N VAL A 388 -0.66 -20.28 -4.47
CA VAL A 388 -1.50 -21.36 -5.06
C VAL A 388 -2.41 -20.82 -6.15
N ASN A 389 -2.12 -19.61 -6.63
CA ASN A 389 -2.74 -18.99 -7.79
C ASN A 389 -4.28 -19.10 -7.74
N GLN A 390 -4.92 -19.65 -8.76
CA GLN A 390 -6.38 -19.58 -8.91
C GLN A 390 -7.14 -20.58 -8.03
N VAL A 391 -6.51 -21.65 -7.49
CA VAL A 391 -7.21 -22.55 -6.54
C VAL A 391 -7.55 -21.85 -5.22
N ALA A 392 -6.83 -20.79 -4.86
CA ALA A 392 -7.13 -19.99 -3.66
C ALA A 392 -8.54 -19.36 -3.67
N GLN A 393 -9.14 -19.22 -4.86
CA GLN A 393 -10.47 -18.65 -5.04
C GLN A 393 -11.60 -19.66 -4.75
N ASP A 394 -11.27 -20.92 -4.47
CA ASP A 394 -12.23 -21.97 -4.08
C ASP A 394 -11.80 -22.63 -2.75
N PRO A 395 -12.22 -22.07 -1.59
CA PRO A 395 -11.76 -22.52 -0.27
C PRO A 395 -11.96 -24.03 0.02
N PRO A 396 -13.09 -24.65 -0.36
CA PRO A 396 -13.24 -26.11 -0.26
C PRO A 396 -12.15 -26.91 -0.98
N LYS A 397 -11.82 -26.59 -2.24
CA LYS A 397 -10.75 -27.33 -2.96
C LYS A 397 -9.37 -26.98 -2.42
N LEU A 398 -9.14 -25.73 -2.04
CA LEU A 398 -7.90 -25.29 -1.39
C LEU A 398 -7.60 -26.12 -0.13
N ALA A 399 -8.62 -26.34 0.70
CA ALA A 399 -8.52 -27.17 1.89
C ALA A 399 -8.38 -28.65 1.53
N LEU A 400 -9.21 -29.16 0.61
CA LEU A 400 -9.25 -30.58 0.24
C LEU A 400 -7.90 -31.09 -0.28
N ARG A 401 -7.20 -30.32 -1.12
CA ARG A 401 -5.90 -30.71 -1.67
C ARG A 401 -4.81 -30.96 -0.61
N ARG A 402 -5.00 -30.48 0.63
CA ARG A 402 -4.10 -30.65 1.78
C ARG A 402 -4.83 -31.14 3.02
N MET A 403 -6.01 -31.73 2.86
CA MET A 403 -6.85 -32.13 3.98
C MET A 403 -6.23 -33.31 4.74
N THR A 404 -5.85 -33.05 5.99
CA THR A 404 -5.25 -34.01 6.92
C THR A 404 -5.78 -33.72 8.32
N ALA A 405 -5.65 -34.68 9.23
CA ALA A 405 -5.76 -34.37 10.66
C ALA A 405 -4.84 -33.19 11.01
N PHE A 406 -5.35 -32.25 11.81
CA PHE A 406 -4.64 -31.04 12.19
C PHE A 406 -5.24 -30.45 13.46
N GLU A 407 -4.41 -29.93 14.36
CA GLU A 407 -4.87 -29.49 15.69
C GLU A 407 -5.57 -28.12 15.73
N PHE A 408 -5.67 -27.46 14.58
CA PHE A 408 -6.24 -26.13 14.44
C PHE A 408 -7.34 -26.12 13.38
N ALA A 409 -8.39 -25.34 13.64
CA ALA A 409 -9.51 -25.19 12.71
C ALA A 409 -9.11 -24.42 11.46
N TYR A 410 -9.93 -24.53 10.42
CA TYR A 410 -9.78 -23.75 9.19
C TYR A 410 -9.82 -22.23 9.48
N GLY A 411 -9.01 -21.45 8.75
CA GLY A 411 -8.88 -20.00 8.98
C GLY A 411 -8.01 -19.60 10.17
N SER A 412 -7.47 -20.55 10.94
CA SER A 412 -6.43 -20.30 11.95
C SER A 412 -5.08 -19.97 11.28
N LEU A 413 -4.21 -19.25 12.00
CA LEU A 413 -2.85 -18.96 11.52
C LEU A 413 -2.09 -20.23 11.09
N PRO A 414 -2.08 -21.34 11.87
CA PRO A 414 -1.41 -22.57 11.47
C PRO A 414 -2.02 -23.19 10.20
N MET A 415 -3.36 -23.15 10.04
CA MET A 415 -4.01 -23.64 8.82
C MET A 415 -3.73 -22.76 7.61
N MET A 416 -3.70 -21.44 7.75
CA MET A 416 -3.32 -20.55 6.64
C MET A 416 -1.88 -20.77 6.19
N ARG A 417 -0.97 -21.02 7.16
CA ARG A 417 0.42 -21.42 6.85
C ARG A 417 0.49 -22.78 6.15
N LYS A 418 -0.36 -23.73 6.57
CA LYS A 418 -0.49 -25.05 5.95
C LYS A 418 -1.04 -24.99 4.53
N ASP A 419 -2.12 -24.27 4.29
CA ASP A 419 -2.88 -24.35 3.04
C ASP A 419 -2.40 -23.34 1.98
N GLY A 420 -1.66 -22.29 2.36
CA GLY A 420 -1.23 -21.25 1.43
C GLY A 420 -2.40 -20.40 0.92
N GLY A 421 -2.18 -19.62 -0.15
CA GLY A 421 -3.22 -18.77 -0.71
C GLY A 421 -2.71 -17.79 -1.78
N VAL A 422 -3.43 -16.68 -1.98
CA VAL A 422 -2.99 -15.55 -2.80
C VAL A 422 -2.60 -14.36 -1.92
N CYS A 423 -2.29 -13.19 -2.50
CA CYS A 423 -1.76 -12.01 -1.82
C CYS A 423 -2.48 -11.66 -0.50
N GLY A 424 -3.81 -11.76 -0.45
CA GLY A 424 -4.61 -11.53 0.75
C GLY A 424 -4.28 -12.50 1.91
N THR A 425 -4.25 -13.81 1.64
CA THR A 425 -3.91 -14.83 2.65
C THR A 425 -2.49 -14.67 3.17
N HIS A 426 -1.54 -14.32 2.29
CA HIS A 426 -0.14 -14.08 2.66
C HIS A 426 -0.03 -12.90 3.64
N THR A 427 -0.75 -11.81 3.35
CA THR A 427 -0.77 -10.62 4.20
C THR A 427 -1.46 -10.92 5.53
N ALA A 428 -2.60 -11.61 5.52
CA ALA A 428 -3.29 -12.00 6.75
C ALA A 428 -2.42 -12.90 7.64
N THR A 429 -1.75 -13.90 7.04
CA THR A 429 -0.82 -14.80 7.73
C THR A 429 0.33 -14.04 8.36
N SER A 430 0.93 -13.12 7.61
CA SER A 430 2.07 -12.32 8.08
C SER A 430 1.66 -11.36 9.19
N ASN A 431 0.50 -10.73 9.07
CA ASN A 431 -0.05 -9.85 10.09
C ASN A 431 -0.35 -10.58 11.40
N LEU A 432 -1.03 -11.73 11.32
CA LEU A 432 -1.36 -12.52 12.51
C LEU A 432 -0.09 -13.07 13.19
N ALA A 433 0.87 -13.57 12.41
CA ALA A 433 2.14 -14.01 12.95
C ALA A 433 2.93 -12.86 13.57
N GLY A 434 3.00 -11.70 12.91
CA GLY A 434 3.66 -10.52 13.46
C GLY A 434 3.04 -10.07 14.78
N VAL A 435 1.70 -10.01 14.85
CA VAL A 435 0.97 -9.67 16.08
C VAL A 435 1.23 -10.70 17.19
N ALA A 436 1.26 -11.99 16.88
CA ALA A 436 1.63 -13.02 17.84
C ALA A 436 3.04 -12.79 18.43
N LEU A 437 3.97 -12.36 17.59
CA LEU A 437 5.37 -12.09 17.93
C LEU A 437 5.63 -10.67 18.49
N GLY A 438 4.58 -9.90 18.80
CA GLY A 438 4.73 -8.54 19.35
C GLY A 438 5.05 -7.45 18.32
N LYS A 439 5.07 -7.78 17.02
CA LYS A 439 5.29 -6.82 15.94
C LYS A 439 4.00 -6.11 15.57
N CYS A 440 4.09 -4.83 15.21
CA CYS A 440 2.93 -4.02 14.84
C CYS A 440 2.72 -4.03 13.33
N PRO A 441 1.78 -4.85 12.80
CA PRO A 441 1.59 -4.95 11.37
C PRO A 441 0.88 -3.72 10.81
N LEU A 442 1.17 -3.49 9.54
CA LEU A 442 0.48 -2.61 8.64
C LEU A 442 0.10 -3.43 7.41
N SER A 443 -1.16 -3.36 6.99
CA SER A 443 -1.55 -3.84 5.67
C SER A 443 -1.29 -2.72 4.68
N ALA A 444 -0.35 -2.90 3.75
CA ALA A 444 -0.31 -2.10 2.53
C ALA A 444 -1.25 -2.76 1.52
N SER A 445 -2.27 -2.04 1.04
CA SER A 445 -3.20 -2.53 0.03
C SER A 445 -3.08 -1.72 -1.26
N SER A 446 -2.53 -2.33 -2.32
CA SER A 446 -2.87 -1.92 -3.67
C SER A 446 -4.06 -2.76 -4.17
N PRO A 447 -4.89 -2.25 -5.11
CA PRO A 447 -5.93 -3.05 -5.73
C PRO A 447 -5.33 -4.35 -6.32
N GLY A 448 -5.73 -5.51 -5.79
CA GLY A 448 -5.26 -6.82 -6.24
C GLY A 448 -3.96 -7.34 -5.60
N HIS A 449 -3.19 -6.54 -4.87
CA HIS A 449 -1.98 -6.99 -4.15
C HIS A 449 -1.89 -6.38 -2.75
N SER A 450 -1.74 -7.21 -1.73
CA SER A 450 -1.46 -6.77 -0.36
C SER A 450 -0.08 -7.27 0.07
N TYR A 451 0.67 -6.43 0.79
CA TYR A 451 1.97 -6.77 1.37
C TYR A 451 1.98 -6.42 2.88
N PRO A 452 2.57 -7.27 3.74
CA PRO A 452 2.72 -6.94 5.16
C PRO A 452 3.88 -5.97 5.37
N ALA A 453 3.61 -4.82 6.00
CA ALA A 453 4.66 -3.95 6.53
C ALA A 453 4.61 -3.97 8.05
N PHE A 454 5.71 -3.61 8.72
CA PHE A 454 5.75 -3.54 10.19
C PHE A 454 6.34 -2.21 10.65
N PHE A 455 5.79 -1.64 11.72
CA PHE A 455 6.46 -0.53 12.40
C PHE A 455 7.65 -1.06 13.19
N GLU A 456 8.82 -0.52 12.90
CA GLU A 456 10.06 -0.88 13.57
C GLU A 456 10.89 0.37 13.87
N LYS A 457 11.79 0.28 14.84
CA LYS A 457 12.82 1.29 15.03
C LYS A 457 14.09 0.87 14.31
N ASP A 458 14.66 1.78 13.54
CA ASP A 458 15.99 1.57 12.98
C ASP A 458 17.08 1.63 14.08
N ALA A 459 18.34 1.43 13.69
CA ALA A 459 19.47 1.48 14.61
C ALA A 459 19.66 2.86 15.30
N LYS A 460 19.01 3.92 14.82
CA LYS A 460 19.02 5.27 15.39
C LYS A 460 17.80 5.54 16.28
N GLY A 461 16.93 4.54 16.48
CA GLY A 461 15.70 4.67 17.25
C GLY A 461 14.57 5.38 16.50
N ILE A 462 14.70 5.57 15.19
CA ILE A 462 13.71 6.24 14.34
C ILE A 462 12.66 5.22 13.92
N TYR A 463 11.39 5.54 14.12
CA TYR A 463 10.32 4.72 13.59
C TYR A 463 10.31 4.77 12.07
N THR A 464 10.32 3.59 11.48
CA THR A 464 10.20 3.34 10.05
C THR A 464 9.17 2.24 9.81
N THR A 465 8.85 1.99 8.55
CA THR A 465 8.15 0.79 8.12
C THR A 465 9.18 -0.13 7.49
N ALA A 466 9.49 -1.26 8.15
CA ALA A 466 10.33 -2.29 7.56
C ALA A 466 9.55 -3.06 6.47
N ASP A 467 10.27 -3.44 5.41
CA ASP A 467 9.79 -4.30 4.30
C ASP A 467 8.76 -3.68 3.33
N ALA A 468 8.96 -2.42 2.94
CA ALA A 468 8.18 -1.79 1.87
C ALA A 468 9.08 -1.31 0.72
N SER A 469 9.33 -2.18 -0.26
CA SER A 469 9.39 -1.70 -1.65
C SER A 469 7.98 -1.31 -2.08
N CYS A 470 7.40 -0.29 -1.44
CA CYS A 470 6.21 0.36 -1.95
C CYS A 470 6.68 1.24 -3.09
N SER A 471 6.63 0.69 -4.31
CA SER A 471 6.59 1.53 -5.50
C SER A 471 5.38 2.44 -5.38
N ASP A 472 5.62 3.74 -5.50
CA ASP A 472 4.61 4.77 -5.65
C ASP A 472 3.54 4.33 -6.65
N GLU A 473 2.26 4.30 -6.26
CA GLU A 473 1.10 4.68 -7.09
C GLU A 473 -0.25 4.52 -6.34
N TRP A 474 -1.19 5.39 -6.71
CA TRP A 474 -2.43 5.78 -5.99
C TRP A 474 -3.65 4.91 -6.38
N TYR A 475 -4.79 5.01 -5.66
CA TYR A 475 -6.03 5.66 -6.16
C TYR A 475 -7.19 5.75 -5.14
N PHE A 476 -7.95 6.84 -5.24
CA PHE A 476 -9.29 7.06 -4.67
C PHE A 476 -10.37 6.51 -5.62
N GLY A 477 -11.43 5.93 -5.07
CA GLY A 477 -12.62 5.52 -5.82
C GLY A 477 -13.62 4.85 -4.88
N GLU A 478 -14.53 5.63 -4.33
CA GLU A 478 -15.61 5.19 -3.43
C GLU A 478 -16.41 4.03 -4.08
N LYS A 479 -16.87 2.99 -3.36
CA LYS A 479 -17.66 3.00 -2.11
C LYS A 479 -17.31 1.82 -1.19
N PRO A 480 -17.15 2.03 0.14
CA PRO A 480 -17.34 0.97 1.12
C PRO A 480 -18.80 0.97 1.62
N LEU A 481 -19.40 -0.22 1.62
CA LEU A 481 -20.71 -0.55 2.17
C LEU A 481 -20.88 -0.06 3.63
N ASP A 482 -22.13 0.26 3.99
CA ASP A 482 -22.65 0.84 5.23
C ASP A 482 -22.31 0.11 6.55
N VAL A 483 -21.05 0.16 6.97
CA VAL A 483 -20.68 0.06 8.39
C VAL A 483 -19.59 1.09 8.64
N LYS A 484 -19.90 2.19 9.34
CA LYS A 484 -18.94 3.25 9.73
C LYS A 484 -17.73 2.60 10.43
N PRO A 485 -16.56 2.50 9.78
CA PRO A 485 -15.35 2.11 10.46
C PRO A 485 -15.02 3.23 11.43
N GLN A 486 -14.84 2.90 12.71
CA GLN A 486 -14.33 3.81 13.72
C GLN A 486 -13.07 4.53 13.17
N PRO A 487 -12.85 5.84 13.45
CA PRO A 487 -12.04 6.71 12.61
C PRO A 487 -10.53 6.47 12.62
N VAL A 488 -10.02 5.45 13.31
CA VAL A 488 -8.64 5.55 13.80
C VAL A 488 -7.61 5.11 12.77
N LEU A 489 -7.76 4.03 12.00
CA LEU A 489 -6.64 3.54 11.17
C LEU A 489 -7.11 2.79 9.90
N GLY A 490 -7.08 3.47 8.76
CA GLY A 490 -7.30 2.88 7.43
C GLY A 490 -6.69 3.75 6.32
N GLY A 491 -5.71 3.20 5.59
CA GLY A 491 -5.02 3.80 4.44
C GLY A 491 -3.49 3.89 4.62
N ASP A 492 -2.72 3.33 3.69
CA ASP A 492 -1.26 3.12 3.74
C ASP A 492 -0.42 4.41 3.97
N ARG A 493 -0.95 5.58 3.59
CA ARG A 493 -0.32 6.89 3.85
C ARG A 493 -0.46 7.37 5.30
N LYS A 494 -1.45 6.86 6.03
CA LYS A 494 -1.63 7.14 7.46
C LYS A 494 -0.52 6.50 8.29
N ALA A 495 0.07 5.41 7.81
CA ALA A 495 1.11 4.72 8.55
C ALA A 495 2.44 5.47 8.54
N LEU A 496 2.88 5.91 7.35
CA LEU A 496 4.09 6.72 7.23
C LEU A 496 3.92 8.06 7.98
N SER A 497 2.75 8.70 7.89
CA SER A 497 2.48 9.92 8.67
C SER A 497 2.45 9.65 10.17
N LEU A 498 1.92 8.50 10.60
CA LEU A 498 1.97 8.10 12.00
C LEU A 498 3.42 7.87 12.47
N ALA A 499 4.26 7.22 11.65
CA ALA A 499 5.69 7.10 11.89
C ALA A 499 6.36 8.47 12.05
N ALA A 500 6.13 9.37 11.09
CA ALA A 500 6.64 10.74 11.15
C ALA A 500 6.11 11.52 12.38
N ALA A 501 4.85 11.33 12.76
CA ALA A 501 4.26 11.96 13.92
C ALA A 501 4.87 11.44 15.24
N MET A 502 5.15 10.16 15.33
CA MET A 502 5.83 9.58 16.49
C MET A 502 7.30 10.01 16.55
N ASN A 503 7.98 10.06 15.41
CA ASN A 503 9.34 10.61 15.30
C ASN A 503 9.41 12.10 15.68
N TYR A 504 8.36 12.88 15.35
CA TYR A 504 8.26 14.27 15.77
C TYR A 504 8.10 14.42 17.29
N GLY A 505 7.36 13.50 17.90
CA GLY A 505 7.23 13.35 19.34
C GLY A 505 5.83 12.90 19.79
N LEU A 506 5.79 11.86 20.63
CA LEU A 506 4.55 11.29 21.18
C LEU A 506 3.73 12.31 21.97
N GLN A 507 4.36 13.18 22.78
CA GLN A 507 3.65 14.23 23.52
C GLN A 507 2.95 15.21 22.58
N GLY A 508 3.64 15.67 21.52
CA GLY A 508 3.04 16.59 20.55
C GLY A 508 1.87 15.93 19.80
N PHE A 509 1.96 14.64 19.52
CA PHE A 509 0.84 13.89 18.96
C PHE A 509 -0.34 13.77 19.95
N ALA A 510 -0.07 13.49 21.22
CA ALA A 510 -1.12 13.46 22.25
C ALA A 510 -1.79 14.84 22.40
N ASP A 511 -1.01 15.92 22.40
CA ASP A 511 -1.50 17.30 22.53
C ASP A 511 -2.31 17.76 21.31
N SER A 512 -1.86 17.43 20.10
CA SER A 512 -2.64 17.71 18.89
C SER A 512 -4.00 16.97 18.91
N ASN A 513 -4.03 15.71 19.36
CA ASN A 513 -5.30 14.97 19.55
C ASN A 513 -6.16 15.57 20.66
N LEU A 514 -5.55 16.09 21.73
CA LEU A 514 -6.24 16.77 22.81
C LEU A 514 -6.93 18.06 22.31
N GLY A 515 -6.25 18.86 21.49
CA GLY A 515 -6.84 20.04 20.85
C GLY A 515 -8.01 19.70 19.91
N TRP A 516 -7.90 18.58 19.19
CA TRP A 516 -9.04 18.07 18.40
C TRP A 516 -10.20 17.62 19.30
N SER A 517 -9.91 16.89 20.38
CA SER A 517 -10.91 16.44 21.36
C SER A 517 -11.67 17.64 21.93
N LEU A 518 -10.97 18.72 22.28
CA LEU A 518 -11.57 19.98 22.72
C LEU A 518 -12.53 20.54 21.66
N PHE A 519 -12.06 20.70 20.42
CA PHE A 519 -12.89 21.24 19.33
C PHE A 519 -14.22 20.50 19.19
N MET A 520 -14.21 19.16 19.28
CA MET A 520 -15.41 18.33 19.14
C MET A 520 -16.42 18.50 20.30
N GLN A 521 -16.03 19.08 21.42
CA GLN A 521 -16.89 19.34 22.58
C GLN A 521 -17.34 20.79 22.69
N LEU A 522 -16.77 21.70 21.90
CA LEU A 522 -17.19 23.09 21.93
C LEU A 522 -18.63 23.20 21.41
N PRO A 523 -19.49 24.01 22.05
CA PRO A 523 -20.76 24.42 21.47
C PRO A 523 -20.52 24.99 20.07
N GLN A 524 -21.43 24.73 19.13
CA GLN A 524 -21.26 25.09 17.73
C GLN A 524 -20.89 26.57 17.54
N THR A 525 -21.52 27.48 18.28
CA THR A 525 -21.22 28.92 18.25
C THR A 525 -19.78 29.26 18.67
N VAL A 526 -19.24 28.55 19.66
CA VAL A 526 -17.86 28.69 20.12
C VAL A 526 -16.90 28.06 19.13
N ALA A 527 -17.24 26.88 18.60
CA ALA A 527 -16.45 26.18 17.58
C ALA A 527 -16.35 27.01 16.28
N ASP A 528 -17.42 27.66 15.85
CA ASP A 528 -17.40 28.54 14.67
C ASP A 528 -16.53 29.79 14.89
N THR A 529 -16.49 30.31 16.11
CA THR A 529 -15.75 31.52 16.45
C THR A 529 -14.24 31.23 16.65
N TYR A 530 -13.91 30.21 17.45
CA TYR A 530 -12.53 29.94 17.90
C TYR A 530 -11.92 28.68 17.29
N GLY A 531 -12.73 27.81 16.68
CA GLY A 531 -12.29 26.54 16.11
C GLY A 531 -11.17 26.64 15.07
N PRO A 532 -11.18 27.61 14.13
CA PRO A 532 -10.09 27.76 13.17
C PRO A 532 -8.73 27.98 13.85
N GLY A 533 -8.67 28.90 14.82
CA GLY A 533 -7.47 29.16 15.61
C GLY A 533 -7.04 27.94 16.43
N LEU A 534 -8.02 27.23 17.01
CA LEU A 534 -7.80 26.08 17.88
C LEU A 534 -7.20 24.91 17.11
N LEU A 535 -7.84 24.54 15.99
CA LEU A 535 -7.40 23.40 15.17
C LEU A 535 -6.06 23.70 14.49
N LYS A 536 -5.85 24.93 14.01
CA LYS A 536 -4.55 25.35 13.44
C LYS A 536 -3.43 25.17 14.46
N SER A 537 -3.56 25.77 15.63
CA SER A 537 -2.51 25.73 16.66
C SER A 537 -2.33 24.33 17.27
N ALA A 538 -3.40 23.55 17.41
CA ALA A 538 -3.31 22.13 17.78
C ALA A 538 -2.55 21.31 16.73
N TRP A 539 -2.79 21.57 15.43
CA TRP A 539 -2.03 20.93 14.34
C TRP A 539 -0.55 21.29 14.40
N MET A 540 -0.21 22.54 14.74
CA MET A 540 1.21 22.94 14.85
C MET A 540 1.96 22.26 15.99
N ARG A 541 1.26 21.67 16.99
CA ARG A 541 1.90 20.85 18.03
C ARG A 541 2.50 19.55 17.49
N ASN A 542 2.00 19.06 16.36
CA ASN A 542 2.58 17.96 15.60
C ASN A 542 2.10 18.05 14.14
N PRO A 543 2.89 18.66 13.23
CA PRO A 543 2.47 18.91 11.85
C PRO A 543 2.19 17.61 11.07
N TYR A 544 2.68 16.47 11.57
CA TYR A 544 2.49 15.14 10.97
C TYR A 544 1.20 14.45 11.41
N ASN A 545 0.40 15.05 12.30
CA ASN A 545 -0.97 14.58 12.58
C ASN A 545 -1.90 14.96 11.41
N LEU A 546 -1.80 14.18 10.32
CA LEU A 546 -2.50 14.47 9.08
C LEU A 546 -4.01 14.50 9.27
N ASP A 547 -4.62 13.62 10.07
CA ASP A 547 -6.07 13.64 10.28
C ASP A 547 -6.58 14.99 10.84
N LEU A 548 -5.78 15.63 11.69
CA LEU A 548 -6.08 16.97 12.20
C LEU A 548 -5.87 18.06 11.13
N SER A 549 -4.91 17.90 10.21
CA SER A 549 -4.70 18.86 9.11
C SER A 549 -5.96 19.07 8.26
N TYR A 550 -6.68 17.99 7.94
CA TYR A 550 -7.91 18.06 7.16
C TYR A 550 -8.97 18.88 7.89
N ARG A 551 -9.16 18.61 9.19
CA ARG A 551 -10.13 19.34 10.01
C ARG A 551 -9.76 20.80 10.21
N ALA A 552 -8.48 21.09 10.41
CA ALA A 552 -7.98 22.46 10.51
C ALA A 552 -8.31 23.23 9.23
N LEU A 553 -7.98 22.69 8.05
CA LEU A 553 -8.26 23.33 6.76
C LEU A 553 -9.76 23.47 6.48
N GLU A 554 -10.58 22.46 6.79
CA GLU A 554 -12.05 22.50 6.65
C GLU A 554 -12.70 23.59 7.51
N SER A 555 -12.10 23.91 8.67
CA SER A 555 -12.68 24.87 9.61
C SER A 555 -12.46 26.33 9.18
N MET A 556 -11.49 26.60 8.29
CA MET A 556 -11.15 27.94 7.84
C MET A 556 -12.31 28.56 7.07
N LYS A 557 -12.64 29.82 7.35
CA LYS A 557 -13.85 30.50 6.86
C LYS A 557 -13.63 31.40 5.65
N ASN A 558 -12.38 31.61 5.23
CA ASN A 558 -12.03 32.44 4.08
C ASN A 558 -10.63 32.11 3.53
N PRO A 559 -10.26 32.62 2.34
CA PRO A 559 -8.94 32.40 1.73
C PRO A 559 -7.75 32.87 2.57
N GLU A 560 -7.90 33.97 3.34
CA GLU A 560 -6.85 34.51 4.19
C GLU A 560 -6.48 33.54 5.33
N GLN A 561 -7.49 32.99 5.99
CA GLN A 561 -7.31 31.98 7.04
C GLN A 561 -6.71 30.68 6.50
N LEU A 562 -7.14 30.26 5.30
CA LEU A 562 -6.58 29.08 4.63
C LEU A 562 -5.09 29.25 4.35
N ILE A 563 -4.68 30.35 3.71
CA ILE A 563 -3.27 30.56 3.36
C ILE A 563 -2.41 30.75 4.60
N ALA A 564 -2.88 31.48 5.61
CA ALA A 564 -2.16 31.65 6.87
C ALA A 564 -2.00 30.32 7.63
N SER A 565 -2.94 29.38 7.46
CA SER A 565 -2.84 28.03 8.03
C SER A 565 -1.86 27.17 7.27
N TRP A 566 -1.87 27.24 5.94
CA TRP A 566 -0.90 26.55 5.07
C TRP A 566 0.53 27.02 5.32
N GLU A 567 0.77 28.33 5.37
CA GLU A 567 2.09 28.91 5.67
C GLU A 567 2.57 28.50 7.07
N GLY A 568 1.67 28.51 8.06
CA GLY A 568 1.98 28.05 9.42
C GLY A 568 2.42 26.58 9.44
N PHE A 569 1.72 25.73 8.68
CA PHE A 569 2.09 24.33 8.51
C PHE A 569 3.47 24.16 7.85
N GLN A 570 3.75 24.89 6.77
CA GLN A 570 5.06 24.86 6.11
C GLN A 570 6.18 25.31 7.06
N ALA A 571 5.94 26.34 7.88
CA ALA A 571 6.88 26.78 8.90
C ALA A 571 7.10 25.69 9.98
N ALA A 572 6.04 25.02 10.45
CA ALA A 572 6.14 23.94 11.42
C ALA A 572 6.89 22.71 10.88
N LEU A 573 6.71 22.38 9.60
CA LEU A 573 7.53 21.36 8.92
C LEU A 573 8.98 21.81 8.83
N THR A 574 9.24 23.03 8.36
CA THR A 574 10.63 23.53 8.25
C THR A 574 11.36 23.47 9.60
N ALA A 575 10.66 23.79 10.69
CA ALA A 575 11.18 23.69 12.05
C ALA A 575 11.46 22.25 12.50
N SER A 576 10.91 21.22 11.85
CA SER A 576 11.20 19.81 12.11
C SER A 576 12.29 19.22 11.22
N LYS A 577 12.96 20.02 10.39
CA LYS A 577 14.01 19.54 9.47
C LYS A 577 15.14 18.78 10.17
N GLU A 578 15.48 19.18 11.40
CA GLU A 578 16.54 18.54 12.19
C GLU A 578 16.05 17.31 12.96
N LYS A 579 14.74 17.07 13.03
CA LYS A 579 14.18 15.89 13.71
C LYS A 579 14.33 14.66 12.82
N PRO A 580 15.06 13.61 13.24
CA PRO A 580 15.21 12.41 12.45
C PRO A 580 13.85 11.74 12.14
N GLY A 581 13.67 11.21 10.92
CA GLY A 581 12.43 10.54 10.52
C GLY A 581 11.22 11.45 10.28
N CYS A 582 11.44 12.76 10.16
CA CYS A 582 10.42 13.77 9.89
C CYS A 582 10.59 14.35 8.47
N PRO A 583 9.92 13.81 7.44
CA PRO A 583 10.09 14.27 6.06
C PRO A 583 9.55 15.71 5.87
N GLN A 584 10.15 16.44 4.94
CA GLN A 584 9.77 17.82 4.60
C GLN A 584 8.90 17.91 3.34
N GLU A 585 8.84 16.81 2.58
CA GLU A 585 8.22 16.75 1.25
C GLU A 585 7.49 15.40 1.07
N GLY A 586 6.86 15.22 -0.08
CA GLY A 586 6.14 14.00 -0.42
C GLY A 586 4.72 13.96 0.15
N TYR A 587 4.29 12.82 0.67
CA TYR A 587 2.90 12.63 1.11
C TYR A 587 2.50 13.54 2.29
N VAL A 588 3.45 13.93 3.15
CA VAL A 588 3.18 14.79 4.32
C VAL A 588 2.80 16.21 3.91
N THR A 589 3.34 16.72 2.80
CA THR A 589 2.98 18.04 2.26
C THR A 589 1.90 17.94 1.19
N GLY A 590 1.98 16.94 0.31
CA GLY A 590 1.08 16.79 -0.83
C GLY A 590 -0.38 16.59 -0.42
N ASN A 591 -0.65 15.74 0.58
CA ASN A 591 -2.02 15.46 1.03
C ASN A 591 -2.70 16.69 1.67
N PRO A 592 -2.10 17.36 2.69
CA PRO A 592 -2.65 18.61 3.21
C PRO A 592 -2.76 19.71 2.15
N PHE A 593 -1.82 19.78 1.21
CA PHE A 593 -1.89 20.76 0.13
C PHE A 593 -3.10 20.53 -0.78
N GLN A 594 -3.34 19.29 -1.21
CA GLN A 594 -4.52 18.95 -1.99
C GLN A 594 -5.80 19.36 -1.25
N LYS A 595 -5.86 19.09 0.06
CA LYS A 595 -6.98 19.52 0.89
C LYS A 595 -7.10 21.04 0.94
N PHE A 596 -6.00 21.77 1.13
CA PHE A 596 -5.97 23.24 1.07
C PHE A 596 -6.53 23.75 -0.26
N ALA A 597 -6.10 23.19 -1.39
CA ALA A 597 -6.59 23.57 -2.72
C ALA A 597 -8.08 23.25 -2.91
N THR A 598 -8.57 22.12 -2.39
CA THR A 598 -10.01 21.78 -2.41
C THR A 598 -10.84 22.74 -1.56
N GLU A 599 -10.39 23.09 -0.36
CA GLU A 599 -11.12 24.03 0.50
C GLU A 599 -11.10 25.45 -0.07
N LEU A 600 -10.00 25.86 -0.70
CA LEU A 600 -9.89 27.17 -1.34
C LEU A 600 -10.91 27.38 -2.47
N GLN A 601 -11.26 26.32 -3.21
CA GLN A 601 -12.26 26.38 -4.30
C GLN A 601 -13.68 26.71 -3.81
N LYS A 602 -13.96 26.55 -2.51
CA LYS A 602 -15.28 26.87 -1.94
C LYS A 602 -15.50 28.37 -1.76
N TYR A 603 -14.44 29.17 -1.88
CA TYR A 603 -14.47 30.61 -1.66
C TYR A 603 -14.36 31.37 -2.98
N PRO A 604 -15.03 32.54 -3.10
CA PRO A 604 -14.76 33.45 -4.20
C PRO A 604 -13.31 33.93 -4.14
N VAL A 605 -12.72 34.20 -5.31
CA VAL A 605 -11.38 34.79 -5.40
C VAL A 605 -11.40 36.18 -4.74
N PRO A 606 -10.52 36.46 -3.77
CA PRO A 606 -10.45 37.78 -3.13
C PRO A 606 -10.16 38.91 -4.13
N SER A 607 -10.63 40.12 -3.83
CA SER A 607 -10.25 41.33 -4.56
C SER A 607 -8.87 41.85 -4.15
N ASP A 608 -8.36 41.46 -2.97
CA ASP A 608 -7.02 41.82 -2.51
C ASP A 608 -5.95 41.08 -3.32
N ARG A 609 -5.26 41.86 -4.17
CA ARG A 609 -4.18 41.40 -5.03
C ARG A 609 -2.99 40.84 -4.26
N ALA A 610 -2.66 41.36 -3.07
CA ALA A 610 -1.55 40.87 -2.27
C ALA A 610 -1.87 39.48 -1.69
N LEU A 611 -3.09 39.29 -1.20
CA LEU A 611 -3.59 37.98 -0.78
C LEU A 611 -3.61 36.98 -1.94
N CYS A 612 -4.10 37.39 -3.12
CA CYS A 612 -4.07 36.53 -4.30
C CYS A 612 -2.65 36.16 -4.71
N SER A 613 -1.69 37.08 -4.61
CA SER A 613 -0.28 36.81 -4.90
C SER A 613 0.31 35.77 -3.95
N ARG A 614 0.02 35.87 -2.64
CA ARG A 614 0.48 34.88 -1.64
C ARG A 614 -0.08 33.49 -1.94
N ILE A 615 -1.37 33.41 -2.22
CA ILE A 615 -2.05 32.14 -2.53
C ILE A 615 -1.51 31.55 -3.84
N TYR A 616 -1.33 32.36 -4.87
CA TYR A 616 -0.72 31.93 -6.13
C TYR A 616 0.69 31.37 -5.92
N SER A 617 1.56 32.06 -5.16
CA SER A 617 2.91 31.57 -4.87
C SER A 617 2.90 30.23 -4.11
N ALA A 618 1.99 30.03 -3.16
CA ALA A 618 1.84 28.75 -2.48
C ALA A 618 1.38 27.61 -3.43
N MET A 619 0.55 27.95 -4.43
CA MET A 619 0.09 26.98 -5.43
C MET A 619 1.14 26.66 -6.50
N GLN A 620 2.05 27.58 -6.83
CA GLN A 620 3.12 27.28 -7.79
C GLN A 620 4.07 26.18 -7.29
N ALA A 621 4.24 26.07 -5.97
CA ALA A 621 5.13 25.10 -5.35
C ALA A 621 4.55 23.68 -5.26
N SER A 622 3.30 23.46 -5.71
CA SER A 622 2.54 22.26 -5.34
C SER A 622 1.50 21.90 -6.42
N GLY A 623 1.16 20.62 -6.61
CA GLY A 623 0.27 20.14 -7.69
C GLY A 623 -1.21 20.54 -7.60
N ALA A 624 -1.53 21.84 -7.50
CA ALA A 624 -2.89 22.38 -7.47
C ALA A 624 -3.61 22.21 -8.82
N PRO A 625 -4.96 22.15 -8.83
CA PRO A 625 -5.73 22.15 -10.06
C PRO A 625 -5.45 23.41 -10.88
N VAL A 626 -5.12 23.22 -12.17
CA VAL A 626 -4.72 24.28 -13.10
C VAL A 626 -5.71 25.44 -13.12
N LYS A 627 -7.02 25.14 -13.15
CA LYS A 627 -8.08 26.15 -13.13
C LYS A 627 -7.93 27.11 -11.93
N LEU A 628 -7.67 26.57 -10.75
CA LEU A 628 -7.52 27.34 -9.52
C LEU A 628 -6.23 28.17 -9.55
N VAL A 629 -5.13 27.59 -10.05
CA VAL A 629 -3.86 28.32 -10.22
C VAL A 629 -4.06 29.53 -11.13
N SER A 630 -4.68 29.33 -12.30
CA SER A 630 -4.93 30.41 -13.26
C SER A 630 -5.91 31.48 -12.74
N GLN A 631 -6.90 31.10 -11.93
CA GLN A 631 -7.79 32.05 -11.25
C GLN A 631 -7.02 33.04 -10.38
N TYR A 632 -6.16 32.51 -9.49
CA TYR A 632 -5.39 33.33 -8.57
C TYR A 632 -4.21 34.04 -9.26
N GLU A 633 -3.66 33.48 -10.34
CA GLU A 633 -2.65 34.13 -11.16
C GLU A 633 -3.19 35.42 -11.81
N ILE A 634 -4.36 35.35 -12.44
CA ILE A 634 -5.02 36.52 -13.02
C ILE A 634 -5.33 37.55 -11.94
N ALA A 635 -5.86 37.12 -10.78
CA ALA A 635 -6.17 38.03 -9.69
C ALA A 635 -4.91 38.68 -9.10
N ALA A 636 -3.79 37.96 -9.03
CA ALA A 636 -2.52 38.45 -8.52
C ALA A 636 -1.77 39.35 -9.51
N GLN A 637 -1.80 39.06 -10.80
CA GLN A 637 -0.92 39.68 -11.80
C GLN A 637 -1.65 40.54 -12.83
N GLY A 638 -2.96 40.35 -13.00
CA GLY A 638 -3.77 40.94 -14.06
C GLY A 638 -3.80 40.08 -15.33
N GLY A 639 -4.85 40.26 -16.13
CA GLY A 639 -5.09 39.46 -17.34
C GLY A 639 -3.96 39.54 -18.38
N ASP A 640 -3.40 40.73 -18.62
CA ASP A 640 -2.35 40.91 -19.63
C ASP A 640 -1.04 40.19 -19.27
N LYS A 641 -0.63 40.27 -17.99
CA LYS A 641 0.55 39.54 -17.49
C LYS A 641 0.33 38.04 -17.55
N PHE A 642 -0.86 37.56 -17.19
CA PHE A 642 -1.23 36.16 -17.32
C PHE A 642 -1.17 35.70 -18.78
N LEU A 643 -1.70 36.47 -19.74
CA LEU A 643 -1.64 36.11 -21.15
C LEU A 643 -0.22 36.08 -21.70
N SER A 644 0.62 37.05 -21.29
CA SER A 644 2.04 37.05 -21.66
C SER A 644 2.78 35.82 -21.10
N GLY A 645 2.53 35.48 -19.83
CA GLY A 645 3.04 34.27 -19.20
C GLY A 645 2.54 32.99 -19.90
N LEU A 646 1.26 32.91 -20.20
CA LEU A 646 0.67 31.78 -20.91
C LEU A 646 1.21 31.64 -22.34
N THR A 647 1.46 32.74 -23.06
CA THR A 647 2.14 32.70 -24.36
C THR A 647 3.57 32.15 -24.22
N LYS A 648 4.30 32.51 -23.15
CA LYS A 648 5.61 31.91 -22.87
C LYS A 648 5.50 30.41 -22.57
N ASP A 649 4.54 30.02 -21.75
CA ASP A 649 4.28 28.61 -21.41
C ASP A 649 3.88 27.80 -22.66
N LEU A 650 3.04 28.36 -23.54
CA LEU A 650 2.67 27.74 -24.82
C LEU A 650 3.86 27.60 -25.75
N ASN A 651 4.72 28.62 -25.84
CA ASN A 651 5.95 28.53 -26.62
C ASN A 651 6.84 27.40 -26.10
N GLN A 652 7.00 27.30 -24.77
CA GLN A 652 7.77 26.22 -24.15
C GLN A 652 7.14 24.84 -24.39
N HIS A 653 5.82 24.72 -24.16
CA HIS A 653 5.04 23.49 -24.38
C HIS A 653 5.18 23.01 -25.83
N PHE A 654 4.92 23.90 -26.79
CA PHE A 654 4.95 23.57 -28.22
C PHE A 654 6.35 23.47 -28.83
N SER A 655 7.40 23.88 -28.10
CA SER A 655 8.79 23.65 -28.51
C SER A 655 9.30 22.27 -28.04
N ALA A 656 8.63 21.64 -27.08
CA ALA A 656 8.90 20.26 -26.71
C ALA A 656 8.22 19.31 -27.69
N TYR A 657 8.97 18.41 -28.33
CA TYR A 657 8.41 17.36 -29.17
C TYR A 657 7.87 16.16 -28.35
N TYR A 658 8.32 16.04 -27.09
CA TYR A 658 7.81 15.08 -26.10
C TYR A 658 6.98 15.81 -25.03
N ARG A 659 5.76 15.33 -24.77
CA ARG A 659 4.86 15.90 -23.77
C ARG A 659 4.11 14.79 -23.04
N THR A 660 4.08 14.85 -21.71
CA THR A 660 3.31 13.89 -20.92
C THR A 660 1.81 14.16 -21.07
N GLU A 661 0.97 13.18 -20.73
CA GLU A 661 -0.48 13.36 -20.70
C GLU A 661 -0.90 14.48 -19.74
N GLU A 662 -0.27 14.55 -18.56
CA GLU A 662 -0.53 15.57 -17.56
C GLU A 662 -0.21 16.97 -18.09
N ALA A 663 0.91 17.13 -18.81
CA ALA A 663 1.30 18.41 -19.38
C ALA A 663 0.33 18.88 -20.47
N ARG A 664 -0.11 17.97 -21.35
CA ARG A 664 -1.10 18.28 -22.41
C ARG A 664 -2.43 18.71 -21.81
N LYS A 665 -2.94 17.93 -20.86
CA LYS A 665 -4.19 18.23 -20.17
C LYS A 665 -4.10 19.53 -19.39
N ALA A 666 -3.00 19.76 -18.67
CA ALA A 666 -2.78 21.00 -17.94
C ALA A 666 -2.76 22.24 -18.85
N MET A 667 -2.08 22.16 -20.00
CA MET A 667 -2.06 23.28 -20.95
C MET A 667 -3.45 23.55 -21.55
N ARG A 668 -4.18 22.49 -21.92
CA ARG A 668 -5.56 22.62 -22.40
C ARG A 668 -6.47 23.24 -21.33
N ASP A 669 -6.33 22.86 -20.07
CA ASP A 669 -7.13 23.42 -18.98
C ASP A 669 -6.82 24.91 -18.74
N LYS A 670 -5.56 25.35 -18.91
CA LYS A 670 -5.21 26.79 -18.90
C LYS A 670 -5.91 27.56 -20.02
N LEU A 671 -5.90 27.00 -21.24
CA LEU A 671 -6.56 27.60 -22.41
C LEU A 671 -8.08 27.62 -22.26
N GLN A 672 -8.68 26.54 -21.76
CA GLN A 672 -10.11 26.49 -21.45
C GLN A 672 -10.48 27.56 -20.42
N TYR A 673 -9.64 27.75 -19.39
CA TYR A 673 -9.89 28.76 -18.38
C TYR A 673 -9.89 30.19 -18.96
N VAL A 674 -8.93 30.51 -19.85
CA VAL A 674 -8.96 31.75 -20.66
C VAL A 674 -10.27 31.89 -21.41
N ALA A 675 -10.69 30.82 -22.09
CA ALA A 675 -11.90 30.85 -22.87
C ALA A 675 -13.15 31.11 -22.02
N ASP A 676 -13.22 30.54 -20.82
CA ASP A 676 -14.42 30.65 -20.00
C ASP A 676 -14.49 31.98 -19.23
N ASN A 677 -13.36 32.61 -18.89
CA ASN A 677 -13.33 33.64 -17.84
C ASN A 677 -12.79 35.02 -18.26
N MET A 678 -12.29 35.17 -19.49
CA MET A 678 -11.80 36.47 -19.95
C MET A 678 -12.97 37.40 -20.27
N LYS A 679 -13.08 38.50 -19.51
CA LYS A 679 -14.21 39.45 -19.60
C LYS A 679 -14.28 40.22 -20.92
N ASN A 680 -13.15 40.43 -21.61
CA ASN A 680 -13.10 41.14 -22.88
C ASN A 680 -13.16 40.13 -24.05
N PRO A 681 -14.31 39.96 -24.71
CA PRO A 681 -14.48 38.94 -25.75
C PRO A 681 -13.62 39.21 -26.99
N GLU A 682 -13.38 40.47 -27.33
CA GLU A 682 -12.55 40.84 -28.50
C GLU A 682 -11.07 40.59 -28.23
N GLN A 683 -10.55 41.02 -27.08
CA GLN A 683 -9.17 40.72 -26.68
C GLN A 683 -8.92 39.21 -26.63
N LYS A 684 -9.87 38.44 -26.05
CA LYS A 684 -9.83 36.98 -26.02
C LYS A 684 -9.78 36.40 -27.43
N LYS A 685 -10.66 36.84 -28.33
CA LYS A 685 -10.74 36.35 -29.71
C LYS A 685 -9.45 36.63 -30.48
N VAL A 686 -8.92 37.85 -30.37
CA VAL A 686 -7.66 38.26 -31.02
C VAL A 686 -6.49 37.44 -30.49
N TRP A 687 -6.37 37.29 -29.17
CA TRP A 687 -5.29 36.52 -28.56
C TRP A 687 -5.38 35.03 -28.92
N MET A 688 -6.56 34.40 -28.77
CA MET A 688 -6.79 33.00 -29.13
C MET A 688 -6.47 32.73 -30.59
N LYS A 689 -6.87 33.64 -31.50
CA LYS A 689 -6.54 33.54 -32.92
C LYS A 689 -5.03 33.63 -33.15
N SER A 690 -4.34 34.58 -32.52
CA SER A 690 -2.89 34.67 -32.63
C SER A 690 -2.17 33.40 -32.15
N GLN A 691 -2.60 32.81 -31.03
CA GLN A 691 -1.98 31.57 -30.53
C GLN A 691 -2.30 30.38 -31.44
N ALA A 692 -3.54 30.28 -31.91
CA ALA A 692 -3.94 29.24 -32.84
C ALA A 692 -3.18 29.38 -34.18
N ASP A 693 -3.05 30.56 -34.78
CA ASP A 693 -2.26 30.77 -36.00
C ASP A 693 -0.78 30.36 -35.79
N GLN A 694 -0.23 30.62 -34.59
CA GLN A 694 1.13 30.26 -34.23
C GLN A 694 1.34 28.75 -34.04
N TYR A 695 0.38 28.04 -33.42
CA TYR A 695 0.54 26.64 -33.02
C TYR A 695 -0.33 25.64 -33.79
N ALA A 696 -1.19 26.08 -34.70
CA ALA A 696 -2.07 25.25 -35.53
C ALA A 696 -1.32 24.32 -36.47
N ARG A 697 0.02 24.38 -36.52
CA ARG A 697 0.86 23.40 -37.23
C ARG A 697 1.52 22.38 -36.29
N ARG A 698 1.42 22.54 -34.97
CA ARG A 698 2.12 21.73 -33.95
C ARG A 698 1.17 20.84 -33.12
N GLY A 699 0.08 20.38 -33.75
CA GLY A 699 -0.98 19.66 -33.04
C GLY A 699 -0.72 18.19 -32.72
N LEU A 700 0.44 17.67 -33.11
CA LEU A 700 0.91 16.34 -32.71
C LEU A 700 2.13 16.43 -31.80
N CYS A 701 2.28 15.44 -30.93
CA CYS A 701 3.46 15.26 -30.08
C CYS A 701 3.67 13.79 -29.74
N LEU A 702 4.85 13.48 -29.19
CA LEU A 702 5.15 12.17 -28.65
C LEU A 702 4.77 12.07 -27.16
N THR A 703 4.11 10.96 -26.79
CA THR A 703 3.91 10.54 -25.40
C THR A 703 4.46 9.13 -25.20
N LYS A 704 4.82 8.78 -23.95
CA LYS A 704 5.34 7.45 -23.60
C LYS A 704 4.22 6.65 -22.93
N GLY A 705 3.74 5.62 -23.63
CA GLY A 705 2.78 4.65 -23.10
C GLY A 705 3.45 3.35 -22.65
N SER A 706 2.64 2.41 -22.15
CA SER A 706 3.10 1.07 -21.73
C SER A 706 3.73 0.24 -22.86
N LYS A 707 3.43 0.58 -24.12
CA LYS A 707 3.98 -0.06 -25.33
C LYS A 707 5.08 0.75 -26.03
N GLY A 708 5.61 1.81 -25.39
CA GLY A 708 6.62 2.69 -25.97
C GLY A 708 6.07 4.07 -26.38
N TYR A 709 6.79 4.75 -27.28
CA TYR A 709 6.41 6.10 -27.74
C TYR A 709 5.29 6.05 -28.78
N GLN A 710 4.30 6.93 -28.62
CA GLN A 710 3.17 7.05 -29.54
C GLN A 710 2.99 8.52 -29.94
N VAL A 711 2.68 8.75 -31.22
CA VAL A 711 2.24 10.06 -31.70
C VAL A 711 0.78 10.23 -31.33
N VAL A 712 0.48 11.29 -30.59
CA VAL A 712 -0.87 11.61 -30.12
C VAL A 712 -1.20 13.05 -30.47
N GLN A 713 -2.49 13.33 -30.60
CA GLN A 713 -3.00 14.69 -30.68
C GLN A 713 -2.74 15.42 -29.35
N ASP A 714 -2.28 16.66 -29.46
CA ASP A 714 -2.10 17.54 -28.32
C ASP A 714 -3.43 18.21 -27.98
N GLU A 715 -3.94 17.97 -26.77
CA GLU A 715 -5.23 18.51 -26.32
C GLU A 715 -5.28 20.05 -26.38
N ALA A 716 -4.16 20.74 -26.13
CA ALA A 716 -4.11 22.20 -26.17
C ALA A 716 -4.18 22.72 -27.61
N ALA A 717 -3.52 22.04 -28.56
CA ALA A 717 -3.61 22.40 -29.97
C ALA A 717 -5.00 22.12 -30.55
N MET A 718 -5.59 20.97 -30.21
CA MET A 718 -6.96 20.63 -30.58
C MET A 718 -7.95 21.67 -30.05
N PHE A 719 -7.76 22.12 -28.80
CA PHE A 719 -8.56 23.19 -28.23
C PHE A 719 -8.47 24.49 -29.03
N LEU A 720 -7.26 24.93 -29.39
CA LEU A 720 -7.05 26.13 -30.20
C LEU A 720 -7.69 26.03 -31.60
N VAL A 721 -7.54 24.89 -32.27
CA VAL A 721 -8.13 24.65 -33.61
C VAL A 721 -9.65 24.64 -33.56
N ASN A 722 -10.23 23.97 -32.56
CA ASN A 722 -11.68 23.94 -32.36
C ASN A 722 -12.23 25.33 -32.02
N ALA A 723 -11.52 26.12 -31.21
CA ALA A 723 -11.91 27.49 -30.88
C ALA A 723 -11.95 28.41 -32.11
N LEU A 724 -11.21 28.08 -33.18
CA LEU A 724 -11.25 28.79 -34.46
C LEU A 724 -12.21 28.20 -35.50
N GLY A 725 -12.91 27.10 -35.19
CA GLY A 725 -13.76 26.39 -36.16
C GLY A 725 -12.98 25.81 -37.35
N SER A 726 -11.66 25.64 -37.20
CA SER A 726 -10.80 25.06 -38.23
C SER A 726 -10.75 23.54 -38.09
N LYS A 727 -10.42 22.82 -39.16
CA LYS A 727 -10.16 21.38 -39.11
C LYS A 727 -8.67 21.13 -38.89
N PRO A 728 -8.28 20.10 -38.11
CA PRO A 728 -6.90 19.66 -38.03
C PRO A 728 -6.35 19.29 -39.41
N ASP A 729 -5.16 19.77 -39.75
CA ASP A 729 -4.38 19.30 -40.90
C ASP A 729 -3.32 18.33 -40.39
N GLU A 730 -3.71 17.06 -40.27
CA GLU A 730 -2.86 16.02 -39.70
C GLU A 730 -1.55 15.85 -40.48
N LYS A 731 -1.58 16.05 -41.80
CA LYS A 731 -0.38 15.97 -42.64
C LYS A 731 0.58 17.11 -42.33
N ALA A 732 0.09 18.35 -42.22
CA ALA A 732 0.92 19.48 -41.80
C ALA A 732 1.46 19.30 -40.36
N TRP A 733 0.67 18.70 -39.46
CA TRP A 733 1.10 18.43 -38.08
C TRP A 733 2.21 17.39 -38.01
N THR A 734 2.07 16.30 -38.77
CA THR A 734 3.09 15.25 -38.81
C THR A 734 4.38 15.77 -39.45
N GLN A 735 4.29 16.64 -40.46
CA GLN A 735 5.46 17.31 -41.02
C GLN A 735 6.17 18.20 -39.98
N ALA A 736 5.43 19.02 -39.24
CA ALA A 736 6.02 19.87 -38.20
C ALA A 736 6.64 19.04 -37.05
N LEU A 737 6.05 17.89 -36.71
CA LEU A 737 6.62 16.97 -35.72
C LEU A 737 7.93 16.35 -36.24
N LEU A 738 8.00 16.02 -37.53
CA LEU A 738 9.20 15.50 -38.18
C LEU A 738 10.33 16.56 -38.19
N ASP A 739 10.00 17.83 -38.43
CA ASP A 739 10.94 18.95 -38.39
C ASP A 739 11.48 19.17 -36.98
N LEU A 740 10.61 19.21 -35.95
CA LEU A 740 11.01 19.31 -34.54
C LEU A 740 11.88 18.13 -34.09
N THR A 741 11.58 16.94 -34.59
CA THR A 741 12.36 15.73 -34.31
C THR A 741 13.74 15.82 -34.93
N SER A 742 13.85 16.43 -36.10
CA SER A 742 15.14 16.70 -36.73
C SER A 742 15.98 17.63 -35.85
N GLU A 743 15.41 18.69 -35.29
CA GLU A 743 16.14 19.54 -34.33
C GLU A 743 16.60 18.77 -33.08
N GLY A 744 15.72 17.94 -32.52
CA GLY A 744 16.05 17.07 -31.39
C GLY A 744 17.13 16.04 -31.71
N LEU A 745 17.12 15.50 -32.94
CA LEU A 745 18.13 14.56 -33.42
C LEU A 745 19.47 15.28 -33.65
N LYS A 746 19.48 16.54 -34.12
CA LYS A 746 20.71 17.35 -34.24
C LYS A 746 21.36 17.53 -32.87
N ALA A 747 20.55 17.90 -31.86
CA ALA A 747 21.02 18.04 -30.49
C ALA A 747 21.51 16.69 -29.90
N HIS A 748 20.80 15.59 -30.17
CA HIS A 748 21.21 14.26 -29.72
C HIS A 748 22.54 13.82 -30.33
N VAL A 749 22.72 14.06 -31.62
CA VAL A 749 23.94 13.73 -32.37
C VAL A 749 25.13 14.56 -31.86
N ALA A 750 24.92 15.83 -31.52
CA ALA A 750 25.94 16.71 -30.93
C ALA A 750 26.23 16.42 -29.43
N SER A 751 25.44 15.57 -28.78
CA SER A 751 25.59 15.23 -27.35
C SER A 751 26.35 13.93 -27.13
N LYS A 752 26.66 13.58 -25.87
CA LYS A 752 27.25 12.26 -25.54
C LYS A 752 26.21 11.15 -25.72
N ARG A 753 26.45 10.25 -26.69
CA ARG A 753 25.52 9.20 -27.11
C ARG A 753 25.83 7.87 -26.42
N ASP A 754 25.06 7.53 -25.38
CA ASP A 754 25.13 6.24 -24.70
C ASP A 754 24.02 5.28 -25.16
N THR A 755 24.11 4.00 -24.77
CA THR A 755 23.13 2.99 -25.20
C THR A 755 21.69 3.32 -24.79
N PRO A 756 21.39 3.74 -23.54
CA PRO A 756 20.04 4.15 -23.15
C PRO A 756 19.48 5.31 -23.99
N THR A 757 20.25 6.38 -24.18
CA THR A 757 19.79 7.55 -24.94
C THR A 757 19.58 7.24 -26.42
N CYS A 758 20.43 6.42 -27.04
CA CYS A 758 20.23 5.99 -28.42
C CYS A 758 19.02 5.06 -28.60
N LYS A 759 18.76 4.14 -27.65
CA LYS A 759 17.56 3.30 -27.67
C LYS A 759 16.29 4.13 -27.51
N ASP A 760 16.32 5.11 -26.62
CA ASP A 760 15.21 6.03 -26.40
C ASP A 760 14.93 6.89 -27.64
N MET A 761 15.98 7.42 -28.29
CA MET A 761 15.86 8.16 -29.55
C MET A 761 15.33 7.27 -30.69
N ALA A 762 15.82 6.03 -30.81
CA ALA A 762 15.32 5.09 -31.80
C ALA A 762 13.81 4.84 -31.64
N ALA A 763 13.35 4.58 -30.42
CA ALA A 763 11.93 4.35 -30.14
C ALA A 763 11.06 5.58 -30.47
N ARG A 764 11.59 6.80 -30.29
CA ARG A 764 10.91 8.05 -30.68
C ARG A 764 10.79 8.17 -32.20
N LEU A 765 11.88 7.92 -32.93
CA LEU A 765 11.91 7.97 -34.40
C LEU A 765 10.89 7.00 -35.01
N GLU A 766 10.82 5.77 -34.50
CA GLU A 766 9.86 4.75 -34.94
C GLU A 766 8.40 5.23 -34.88
N GLY A 767 8.00 5.84 -33.77
CA GLY A 767 6.65 6.37 -33.62
C GLY A 767 6.31 7.48 -34.62
N ILE A 768 7.28 8.36 -34.91
CA ILE A 768 7.09 9.49 -35.84
C ILE A 768 7.09 9.02 -37.30
N ILE A 769 7.99 8.11 -37.66
CA ILE A 769 8.05 7.51 -38.99
C ILE A 769 6.73 6.82 -39.30
N ALA A 770 6.21 6.00 -38.37
CA ALA A 770 4.92 5.35 -38.54
C ALA A 770 3.77 6.37 -38.77
N SER A 771 3.78 7.49 -38.04
CA SER A 771 2.81 8.57 -38.25
C SER A 771 2.97 9.24 -39.62
N ALA A 772 4.20 9.52 -40.06
CA ALA A 772 4.50 10.12 -41.36
C ALA A 772 4.08 9.21 -42.52
N GLN A 773 4.27 7.90 -42.38
CA GLN A 773 3.81 6.89 -43.32
C GLN A 773 2.28 6.88 -43.43
N ASN A 774 1.57 6.88 -42.30
CA ASN A 774 0.11 6.92 -42.28
C ASN A 774 -0.45 8.18 -42.95
N GLN A 775 0.25 9.30 -42.84
CA GLN A 775 -0.13 10.59 -43.46
C GLN A 775 0.44 10.78 -44.87
N GLN A 776 1.07 9.75 -45.46
CA GLN A 776 1.66 9.77 -46.79
C GLN A 776 2.65 10.93 -47.00
N ILE A 777 3.48 11.20 -45.99
CA ILE A 777 4.59 12.16 -46.11
C ILE A 777 5.76 11.47 -46.81
N ASN A 778 6.35 12.15 -47.80
CA ASN A 778 7.54 11.64 -48.47
C ASN A 778 8.76 11.76 -47.53
N LEU A 779 9.19 10.62 -46.98
CA LEU A 779 10.32 10.55 -46.06
C LEU A 779 11.68 10.57 -46.76
N ALA A 780 11.77 10.42 -48.09
CA ALA A 780 13.05 10.30 -48.79
C ALA A 780 13.98 11.51 -48.57
N PRO A 781 13.54 12.78 -48.69
CA PRO A 781 14.41 13.93 -48.45
C PRO A 781 14.90 14.01 -47.00
N TRP A 782 14.05 13.62 -46.05
CA TRP A 782 14.40 13.59 -44.64
C TRP A 782 15.41 12.49 -44.33
N ALA A 783 15.19 11.28 -44.87
CA ALA A 783 16.05 10.12 -44.67
C ALA A 783 17.44 10.35 -45.30
N GLU A 784 17.52 10.93 -46.49
CA GLU A 784 18.78 11.25 -47.17
C GLU A 784 19.60 12.27 -46.38
N ALA A 785 18.98 13.36 -45.92
CA ALA A 785 19.64 14.37 -45.10
C ALA A 785 20.21 13.78 -43.80
N TRP A 786 19.46 12.90 -43.14
CA TRP A 786 19.88 12.30 -41.88
C TRP A 786 20.86 11.14 -42.03
N PHE A 787 20.75 10.36 -43.09
CA PHE A 787 21.72 9.31 -43.41
C PHE A 787 23.12 9.90 -43.58
N GLY A 788 23.25 10.97 -44.37
CA GLY A 788 24.54 11.66 -44.56
C GLY A 788 25.15 12.21 -43.27
N ILE A 789 24.33 12.80 -42.39
CA ILE A 789 24.78 13.31 -41.08
C ILE A 789 25.24 12.14 -40.19
N MET A 790 24.43 11.08 -40.07
CA MET A 790 24.72 9.96 -39.16
C MET A 790 25.90 9.12 -39.62
N ASP A 791 26.06 8.90 -40.92
CA ASP A 791 27.22 8.21 -41.51
C ASP A 791 28.51 9.01 -41.28
N GLY A 792 28.47 10.33 -41.45
CA GLY A 792 29.57 11.22 -41.08
C GLY A 792 29.99 11.07 -39.63
N TYR A 793 29.04 11.09 -38.69
CA TYR A 793 29.34 10.90 -37.26
C TYR A 793 29.87 9.50 -36.92
N GLN A 794 29.37 8.45 -37.58
CA GLN A 794 29.85 7.08 -37.34
C GLN A 794 31.30 6.86 -37.76
N ARG A 795 31.79 7.62 -38.76
CA ARG A 795 33.15 7.48 -39.30
C ARG A 795 34.24 8.17 -38.49
N TYR A 796 33.91 9.19 -37.67
CA TYR A 796 34.93 10.05 -37.02
C TYR A 796 35.05 9.90 -35.49
N ASP A 797 34.04 9.40 -34.77
CA ASP A 797 34.00 9.50 -33.28
C ASP A 797 33.80 8.18 -32.50
N LYS A 798 33.89 6.99 -33.13
CA LYS A 798 33.76 5.70 -32.42
C LYS A 798 34.96 4.76 -32.62
N PRO A 799 35.46 4.09 -31.55
CA PRO A 799 36.35 2.95 -31.70
C PRO A 799 35.67 1.82 -32.48
N ALA A 800 36.42 1.12 -33.34
CA ALA A 800 35.94 0.13 -34.31
C ALA A 800 35.12 -1.06 -33.73
N TRP A 801 35.07 -1.23 -32.40
CA TRP A 801 34.32 -2.31 -31.74
C TRP A 801 32.90 -1.93 -31.30
N CYS A 802 32.47 -0.68 -31.45
CA CYS A 802 31.15 -0.25 -31.03
C CYS A 802 30.12 -0.48 -32.16
N ALA A 803 29.18 -1.41 -31.97
CA ALA A 803 28.07 -1.66 -32.90
C ALA A 803 27.30 -0.36 -33.25
N LYS A 804 26.69 -0.30 -34.45
CA LYS A 804 25.78 0.80 -34.84
C LYS A 804 24.78 1.03 -33.70
N ASP A 805 24.65 2.28 -33.27
CA ASP A 805 23.69 2.59 -32.21
C ASP A 805 22.26 2.51 -32.75
N ALA A 806 21.31 2.27 -31.84
CA ALA A 806 19.92 1.98 -32.20
C ALA A 806 19.27 3.07 -33.06
N SER A 807 19.59 4.35 -32.84
CA SER A 807 19.03 5.46 -33.61
C SER A 807 19.53 5.49 -35.06
N SER A 808 20.81 5.17 -35.28
CA SER A 808 21.34 5.02 -36.65
C SER A 808 20.71 3.86 -37.40
N VAL A 809 20.44 2.74 -36.73
CA VAL A 809 19.79 1.57 -37.37
C VAL A 809 18.41 1.93 -37.93
N VAL A 810 17.63 2.74 -37.21
CA VAL A 810 16.33 3.21 -37.69
C VAL A 810 16.47 4.10 -38.93
N ILE A 811 17.43 5.03 -38.93
CA ILE A 811 17.68 5.95 -40.05
C ILE A 811 18.17 5.20 -41.29
N ASP A 812 19.11 4.26 -41.12
CA ASP A 812 19.60 3.40 -42.21
C ASP A 812 18.46 2.61 -42.86
N ARG A 813 17.55 2.06 -42.04
CA ARG A 813 16.38 1.32 -42.52
C ARG A 813 15.46 2.22 -43.33
N VAL A 814 15.12 3.40 -42.82
CA VAL A 814 14.24 4.35 -43.53
C VAL A 814 14.90 4.81 -44.83
N TYR A 815 16.20 5.10 -44.82
CA TYR A 815 16.93 5.44 -46.03
C TYR A 815 16.91 4.30 -47.06
N ALA A 816 17.14 3.06 -46.65
CA ALA A 816 17.06 1.90 -47.55
C ALA A 816 15.64 1.71 -48.13
N GLU A 817 14.61 1.93 -47.32
CA GLU A 817 13.21 1.77 -47.71
C GLU A 817 12.74 2.85 -48.70
N TYR A 818 13.15 4.11 -48.49
CA TYR A 818 12.64 5.27 -49.24
C TYR A 818 13.58 5.81 -50.31
N CYS A 819 14.89 5.62 -50.16
CA CYS A 819 15.93 6.10 -51.08
C CYS A 819 16.64 4.93 -51.80
N GLY A 820 16.69 3.74 -51.19
CA GLY A 820 17.47 2.59 -51.67
C GLY A 820 16.90 1.82 -52.88
N LYS A 821 15.71 2.17 -53.40
CA LYS A 821 15.12 1.53 -54.59
C LYS A 821 15.71 1.98 -55.93
N GLN A 822 16.92 2.52 -55.96
CA GLN A 822 17.69 2.68 -57.20
C GLN A 822 18.67 1.52 -57.47
N GLY A 823 18.88 0.60 -56.51
CA GLY A 823 19.76 -0.56 -56.69
C GLY A 823 19.07 -1.88 -57.11
N SER A 824 17.73 -1.96 -57.07
CA SER A 824 17.00 -3.23 -57.28
C SER A 824 16.63 -3.55 -58.73
N ASP A 825 16.68 -2.57 -59.65
CA ASP A 825 16.30 -2.80 -61.05
C ASP A 825 17.41 -3.51 -61.84
N ALA A 826 18.68 -3.21 -61.58
CA ALA A 826 19.79 -3.82 -62.33
C ALA A 826 19.89 -5.35 -62.13
N SER A 827 19.74 -5.83 -60.90
CA SER A 827 19.82 -7.27 -60.59
C SER A 827 18.63 -8.07 -61.15
N ALA A 828 17.44 -7.47 -61.15
CA ALA A 828 16.24 -8.08 -61.74
C ALA A 828 16.33 -8.12 -63.28
N LEU A 829 16.83 -7.05 -63.91
CA LEU A 829 17.09 -7.00 -65.35
C LEU A 829 18.16 -8.01 -65.77
N GLN A 830 19.25 -8.15 -65.00
CA GLN A 830 20.30 -9.16 -65.25
C GLN A 830 19.76 -10.59 -65.16
N SER A 831 18.91 -10.88 -64.18
CA SER A 831 18.27 -12.20 -64.05
C SER A 831 17.33 -12.51 -65.24
N LYS A 832 16.62 -11.50 -65.75
CA LYS A 832 15.76 -11.64 -66.93
C LYS A 832 16.56 -11.85 -68.21
N ILE A 833 17.69 -11.14 -68.36
CA ILE A 833 18.63 -11.36 -69.48
C ILE A 833 19.16 -12.80 -69.45
N ALA A 834 19.59 -13.31 -68.29
CA ALA A 834 20.09 -14.68 -68.15
C ALA A 834 19.03 -15.74 -68.54
N ALA A 835 17.77 -15.52 -68.18
CA ALA A 835 16.67 -16.41 -68.57
C ALA A 835 16.41 -16.39 -70.08
N LEU A 836 16.42 -15.20 -70.69
CA LEU A 836 16.24 -15.03 -72.14
C LEU A 836 17.42 -15.62 -72.93
N GLN A 837 18.65 -15.49 -72.44
CA GLN A 837 19.85 -16.12 -73.04
C GLN A 837 19.72 -17.65 -73.03
N LYS A 838 19.21 -18.22 -71.94
CA LYS A 838 18.96 -19.67 -71.87
C LYS A 838 17.86 -20.14 -72.83
N GLU A 839 16.81 -19.33 -73.04
CA GLU A 839 15.76 -19.61 -74.04
C GLU A 839 16.32 -19.49 -75.47
N LEU A 840 17.18 -18.49 -75.71
CA LEU A 840 17.87 -18.29 -76.98
C LEU A 840 18.78 -19.47 -77.33
N ASP A 841 19.57 -19.96 -76.39
CA ASP A 841 20.45 -21.12 -76.58
C ASP A 841 19.65 -22.39 -76.92
N ARG A 842 18.52 -22.59 -76.23
CA ARG A 842 17.60 -23.68 -76.52
C ARG A 842 17.01 -23.56 -77.94
N LEU A 843 16.53 -22.38 -78.32
CA LEU A 843 15.93 -22.17 -79.63
C LEU A 843 16.96 -22.31 -80.76
N ASN A 844 18.19 -21.84 -80.53
CA ASN A 844 19.29 -21.99 -81.48
C ASN A 844 19.64 -23.47 -81.71
N ALA A 845 19.59 -24.30 -80.66
CA ALA A 845 19.79 -25.75 -80.77
C ALA A 845 18.68 -26.46 -81.58
N ASP A 846 17.44 -25.94 -81.53
CA ASP A 846 16.29 -26.49 -82.28
C ASP A 846 16.24 -26.06 -83.76
N THR A 847 17.05 -25.08 -84.18
CA THR A 847 16.99 -24.47 -85.54
C THR A 847 17.39 -25.39 -86.69
N ALA A 848 17.87 -26.62 -86.41
CA ALA A 848 18.05 -27.65 -87.43
C ALA A 848 16.72 -28.11 -88.10
N ARG A 849 15.55 -27.66 -87.60
CA ARG A 849 14.22 -27.95 -88.16
C ARG A 849 13.42 -26.70 -88.58
N GLY A 850 14.10 -25.60 -88.93
CA GLY A 850 13.56 -24.54 -89.79
C GLY A 850 12.37 -23.71 -89.30
N GLY A 851 12.06 -23.68 -88.00
CA GLY A 851 10.82 -23.03 -87.49
C GLY A 851 10.96 -21.79 -86.58
N ASN A 852 12.16 -21.43 -86.10
CA ASN A 852 12.27 -20.55 -84.92
C ASN A 852 12.99 -19.19 -85.12
N GLN A 853 13.33 -18.80 -86.35
CA GLN A 853 14.19 -17.63 -86.60
C GLN A 853 13.58 -16.29 -86.13
N GLU A 854 12.26 -16.10 -86.28
CA GLU A 854 11.60 -14.87 -85.83
C GLU A 854 11.62 -14.73 -84.29
N ARG A 855 11.48 -15.84 -83.57
CA ARG A 855 11.51 -15.85 -82.11
C ARG A 855 12.91 -15.56 -81.57
N ILE A 856 13.93 -16.13 -82.20
CA ILE A 856 15.35 -15.84 -81.92
C ILE A 856 15.63 -14.33 -82.09
N ASN A 857 15.16 -13.73 -83.19
CA ASN A 857 15.34 -12.30 -83.45
C ASN A 857 14.55 -11.40 -82.47
N ALA A 858 13.42 -11.88 -81.95
CA ALA A 858 12.66 -11.16 -80.92
C ALA A 858 13.39 -11.18 -79.57
N ILE A 859 13.89 -12.35 -79.14
CA ILE A 859 14.63 -12.51 -77.88
C ILE A 859 15.93 -11.68 -77.89
N ASN A 860 16.68 -11.69 -78.99
CA ASN A 860 17.89 -10.88 -79.13
C ASN A 860 17.62 -9.38 -78.98
N ARG A 861 16.52 -8.88 -79.57
CA ARG A 861 16.11 -7.47 -79.41
C ARG A 861 15.71 -7.15 -77.98
N GLU A 862 15.03 -8.06 -77.30
CA GLU A 862 14.67 -7.87 -75.89
C GLU A 862 15.90 -7.84 -74.99
N ILE A 863 16.89 -8.72 -75.20
CA ILE A 863 18.17 -8.70 -74.47
C ILE A 863 18.92 -7.38 -74.67
N ASP A 864 19.01 -6.87 -75.91
CA ASP A 864 19.69 -5.60 -76.20
C ASP A 864 19.02 -4.40 -75.51
N VAL A 865 17.67 -4.35 -75.50
CA VAL A 865 16.92 -3.31 -74.79
C VAL A 865 17.17 -3.36 -73.28
N LEU A 866 17.12 -4.56 -72.68
CA LEU A 866 17.34 -4.74 -71.24
C LEU A 866 18.78 -4.40 -70.84
N THR A 867 19.75 -4.69 -71.71
CA THR A 867 21.17 -4.38 -71.47
C THR A 867 21.40 -2.87 -71.46
N LYS A 868 20.82 -2.13 -72.41
CA LYS A 868 20.88 -0.66 -72.46
C LYS A 868 20.19 0.01 -71.27
N GLN A 869 19.13 -0.62 -70.73
CA GLN A 869 18.49 -0.14 -69.49
C GLN A 869 19.40 -0.29 -68.27
N ILE A 870 20.19 -1.37 -68.19
CA ILE A 870 21.19 -1.55 -67.13
C ILE A 870 22.31 -0.49 -67.26
N GLU A 871 22.88 -0.31 -68.45
CA GLU A 871 23.95 0.68 -68.67
C GLU A 871 23.50 2.11 -68.38
N ALA A 872 22.24 2.45 -68.71
CA ALA A 872 21.66 3.76 -68.40
C ALA A 872 21.38 3.94 -66.89
N SER A 873 21.07 2.85 -66.18
CA SER A 873 20.90 2.85 -64.72
C SER A 873 22.24 2.97 -63.99
N GLU A 874 23.31 2.38 -64.50
CA GLU A 874 24.64 2.44 -63.88
C GLU A 874 25.35 3.79 -64.11
N LYS A 875 24.96 4.53 -65.15
CA LYS A 875 25.45 5.90 -65.43
C LYS A 875 24.74 6.99 -64.62
N LYS A 876 23.56 6.72 -64.05
CA LYS A 876 22.79 7.62 -63.20
C LYS A 876 23.19 7.43 -61.75
#